data_AF-A0A7X6WUT8-F1
#
_entry.id   AF-A0A7X6WUT8-F1
#
_cell.length_a   1.000
_cell.length_b   1.000
_cell.length_c   1.000
_cell.angle_alpha   90.00
_cell.angle_beta   90.00
_cell.angle_gamma   90.00
#
_symmetry.space_group_name_H-M   'P 1'
#
loop_
_entity.id
_entity.type
_entity.pdbx_description
1 polymer ?
#
loop_
_entity_poly.entity_id
_entity_poly.type
_entity_poly.pdbx_seq_one_letter_code
_entity_poly.pdbx_strand_id
1 'polypeptide(L)'
;MFSVKLLLFFFSLFFLLFLPGYLLILAFFRNKIREIFTPLEIFILSPAVGLVIFDFIVILGGESGFALDLKFILGSISLFSLICLGIYKKSSSSQKAPSNPSPNRSFIFSKTQTVLIILILLLTIFIKTVYLKDSALPTSTDLGHHMYWSKMISLTGELPQYRENEIISEGENYQIENNSIDDFIIGEHLIFSGVNILTGLDFISYFPMLILFLLNIFSLLTIFILAFRVFEIIYSAKNKLLNPANLSIFTLFISGPLYANTSPQAKFVSGGVIGNSIGNLLIPVSLYFFLRAVKEKNSWLFILGLFSSAGIFYSHHLSGLIFIFIVIFILICFVLRALIETAFLKFRDKTDSIFSISKIFRDLSKLFFTPQTAVFFILLAIFVFFIHMPGYIESNAKETALGAPSKSTRAGLNFEQFKYAVGEIRLILGIIGGLFLIGYHFFIKKSKDYIDSLTVFTLIGWAISVSLLTLKPQWFYINVPSDRVSHYANFPFLILASVGLFFILRLILKLNSRQILTTRVLIILFSLSFLTLSFQGFYDNNQSLSDNEKNQRALQTYHLSDFLADRLISAENSTSTNILKDHNYISADAWMKLFFMQDPNFPLSRGYFKRYEDPTKPREMCTLWMISEPTSERAARCFEGTGVEYIVVDTTVDGPQFVNNPDFDKIYESPSLSIFAKSKK
;
A
#
# COMPACT_ATOMS: atom_id res chain seq x y z
N MET A 1 -10.62 -10.54 29.36
CA MET A 1 -9.32 -9.94 29.00
C MET A 1 -9.18 -9.67 27.50
N PHE A 2 -9.53 -10.61 26.61
CA PHE A 2 -9.48 -10.44 25.15
C PHE A 2 -10.29 -9.24 24.61
N SER A 3 -11.54 -9.07 25.05
CA SER A 3 -12.40 -7.98 24.57
C SER A 3 -11.89 -6.58 24.94
N VAL A 4 -11.19 -6.44 26.07
CA VAL A 4 -10.61 -5.15 26.50
C VAL A 4 -9.42 -4.76 25.63
N LYS A 5 -8.51 -5.71 25.34
CA LYS A 5 -7.38 -5.46 24.44
C LYS A 5 -7.84 -5.14 23.02
N LEU A 6 -8.89 -5.81 22.53
CA LEU A 6 -9.47 -5.51 21.22
C LEU A 6 -10.14 -4.13 21.17
N LEU A 7 -10.89 -3.74 22.22
CA LEU A 7 -11.43 -2.38 22.32
C LEU A 7 -10.30 -1.35 22.34
N LEU A 8 -9.26 -1.57 23.16
CA LEU A 8 -8.11 -0.68 23.24
C LEU A 8 -7.41 -0.55 21.88
N PHE A 9 -7.26 -1.63 21.11
CA PHE A 9 -6.75 -1.59 19.74
C PHE A 9 -7.54 -0.62 18.83
N PHE A 10 -8.88 -0.74 18.81
CA PHE A 10 -9.71 0.16 18.01
C PHE A 10 -9.67 1.61 18.52
N PHE A 11 -9.62 1.81 19.84
CA PHE A 11 -9.42 3.15 20.42
C PHE A 11 -8.07 3.74 20.04
N SER A 12 -7.00 2.96 20.06
CA SER A 12 -5.66 3.39 19.63
C SER A 12 -5.66 3.80 18.17
N LEU A 13 -6.27 3.03 17.27
CA LEU A 13 -6.39 3.41 15.86
C LEU A 13 -7.23 4.67 15.66
N PHE A 14 -8.33 4.82 16.41
CA PHE A 14 -9.11 6.05 16.38
C PHE A 14 -8.29 7.25 16.84
N PHE A 15 -7.55 7.11 17.94
CA PHE A 15 -6.73 8.17 18.52
C PHE A 15 -5.54 8.55 17.62
N LEU A 16 -4.82 7.57 17.07
CA LEU A 16 -3.63 7.79 16.25
C LEU A 16 -3.96 8.27 14.83
N LEU A 17 -5.04 7.76 14.23
CA LEU A 17 -5.36 8.01 12.83
C LEU A 17 -6.59 8.92 12.69
N PHE A 18 -7.74 8.50 13.19
CA PHE A 18 -9.00 9.19 12.89
C PHE A 18 -9.04 10.60 13.49
N LEU A 19 -8.74 10.74 14.78
CA LEU A 19 -8.85 11.98 15.54
C LEU A 19 -7.97 13.11 14.99
N PRO A 20 -6.64 12.95 14.82
CA PRO A 20 -5.78 14.02 14.30
C PRO A 20 -6.15 14.41 12.86
N GLY A 21 -6.46 13.43 12.00
CA GLY A 21 -6.90 13.71 10.63
C GLY A 21 -8.22 14.47 10.55
N TYR A 22 -9.21 14.05 11.36
CA TYR A 22 -10.50 14.73 11.48
C TYR A 22 -10.34 16.19 11.93
N LEU A 23 -9.54 16.42 12.97
CA LEU A 23 -9.34 17.75 13.53
C LEU A 23 -8.51 18.65 12.60
N LEU A 24 -7.54 18.12 11.86
CA LEU A 24 -6.82 18.89 10.84
C LEU A 24 -7.76 19.36 9.72
N ILE A 25 -8.62 18.46 9.21
CA ILE A 25 -9.62 18.79 8.21
C ILE A 25 -10.57 19.89 8.75
N LEU A 26 -11.03 19.78 10.00
CA LEU A 26 -11.82 20.84 10.63
C LEU A 26 -11.05 22.16 10.75
N ALA A 27 -9.77 22.13 11.13
CA ALA A 27 -8.95 23.33 11.29
C ALA A 27 -8.73 24.08 9.97
N PHE A 28 -8.55 23.36 8.86
CA PHE A 28 -8.36 23.94 7.52
C PHE A 28 -9.63 24.58 6.98
N PHE A 29 -10.77 23.89 7.09
CA PHE A 29 -12.02 24.35 6.46
C PHE A 29 -12.98 25.09 7.39
N ARG A 30 -12.76 25.03 8.70
CA ARG A 30 -13.47 25.81 9.74
C ARG A 30 -15.00 25.67 9.56
N ASN A 31 -15.72 26.80 9.54
CA ASN A 31 -17.16 26.83 9.39
C ASN A 31 -17.64 26.35 8.00
N LYS A 32 -16.76 26.37 6.98
CA LYS A 32 -17.08 25.93 5.61
C LYS A 32 -16.99 24.43 5.42
N ILE A 33 -16.63 23.67 6.46
CA ILE A 33 -16.47 22.22 6.35
C ILE A 33 -17.71 21.53 5.78
N ARG A 34 -18.91 21.92 6.22
CA ARG A 34 -20.18 21.33 5.78
C ARG A 34 -20.57 21.71 4.36
N GLU A 35 -20.00 22.79 3.82
CA GLU A 35 -20.20 23.21 2.44
C GLU A 35 -19.30 22.42 1.48
N ILE A 36 -18.12 22.02 1.97
CA ILE A 36 -17.08 21.38 1.15
C ILE A 36 -17.16 19.86 1.27
N PHE A 37 -17.30 19.31 2.47
CA PHE A 37 -17.30 17.86 2.66
C PHE A 37 -18.61 17.35 3.23
N THR A 38 -18.98 16.16 2.78
CA THR A 38 -19.97 15.35 3.48
C THR A 38 -19.37 14.65 4.70
N PRO A 39 -20.20 14.27 5.69
CA PRO A 39 -19.73 13.47 6.82
C PRO A 39 -19.05 12.17 6.41
N LEU A 40 -19.51 11.54 5.32
CA LEU A 40 -18.90 10.31 4.81
C LEU A 40 -17.50 10.57 4.24
N GLU A 41 -17.31 11.64 3.47
CA GLU A 41 -15.98 12.01 2.95
C GLU A 41 -15.01 12.32 4.09
N ILE A 42 -15.46 13.07 5.11
CA ILE A 42 -14.63 13.34 6.29
C ILE A 42 -14.25 12.04 6.98
N PHE A 43 -15.21 11.14 7.22
CA PHE A 43 -14.95 9.84 7.86
C PHE A 43 -13.90 9.02 7.11
N ILE A 44 -13.97 8.99 5.77
CA ILE A 44 -13.07 8.19 4.93
C ILE A 44 -11.68 8.82 4.83
N LEU A 45 -11.59 10.14 4.69
CA LEU A 45 -10.32 10.85 4.51
C LEU A 45 -9.53 11.00 5.82
N SER A 46 -10.22 11.02 6.97
CA SER A 46 -9.58 11.30 8.27
C SER A 46 -8.47 10.31 8.62
N PRO A 47 -8.64 8.97 8.53
CA PRO A 47 -7.56 8.03 8.85
C PRO A 47 -6.34 8.16 7.93
N ALA A 48 -6.54 8.45 6.65
CA ALA A 48 -5.44 8.61 5.70
C ALA A 48 -4.61 9.87 6.00
N VAL A 49 -5.28 11.01 6.24
CA VAL A 49 -4.62 12.25 6.65
C VAL A 49 -3.96 12.08 8.03
N GLY A 50 -4.62 11.36 8.93
CA GLY A 50 -4.11 11.00 10.25
C GLY A 50 -2.84 10.18 10.22
N LEU A 51 -2.75 9.18 9.32
CA LEU A 51 -1.54 8.39 9.12
C LEU A 51 -0.35 9.28 8.80
N VAL A 52 -0.52 10.21 7.86
CA VAL A 52 0.54 11.16 7.49
C VAL A 52 0.89 12.07 8.68
N ILE A 53 -0.09 12.61 9.40
CA ILE A 53 0.18 13.42 10.60
C ILE A 53 0.99 12.63 11.62
N PHE A 54 0.58 11.40 11.90
CA PHE A 54 1.22 10.53 12.87
C PHE A 54 2.68 10.26 12.48
N ASP A 55 2.94 9.91 11.22
CA ASP A 55 4.29 9.68 10.72
C ASP A 55 5.17 10.93 10.91
N PHE A 56 4.70 12.10 10.49
CA PHE A 56 5.47 13.34 10.61
C PHE A 56 5.72 13.75 12.08
N ILE A 57 4.76 13.52 12.99
CA ILE A 57 4.93 13.81 14.42
C ILE A 57 5.98 12.89 15.05
N VAL A 58 5.92 11.59 14.76
CA VAL A 58 6.82 10.60 15.34
C VAL A 58 8.23 10.77 14.80
N ILE A 59 8.39 11.02 13.49
CA ILE A 59 9.69 11.34 12.89
C ILE A 59 10.28 12.60 13.53
N LEU A 60 9.49 13.69 13.62
CA LEU A 60 9.96 14.93 14.24
C LEU A 60 10.39 14.71 15.70
N GLY A 61 9.59 13.96 16.46
CA GLY A 61 9.90 13.63 17.86
C GLY A 61 11.20 12.87 18.01
N GLY A 62 11.34 11.78 17.24
CA GLY A 62 12.51 10.92 17.31
C GLY A 62 13.79 11.62 16.87
N GLU A 63 13.77 12.38 15.77
CA GLU A 63 14.93 13.17 15.31
C GLU A 63 15.26 14.33 16.25
N SER A 64 14.28 14.82 17.03
CA SER A 64 14.52 15.81 18.08
C SER A 64 15.06 15.19 19.39
N GLY A 65 15.32 13.88 19.41
CA GLY A 65 15.85 13.17 20.58
C GLY A 65 14.81 12.85 21.67
N PHE A 66 13.51 12.97 21.40
CA PHE A 66 12.49 12.52 22.34
C PHE A 66 12.34 11.00 22.28
N ALA A 67 12.35 10.37 23.46
CA ALA A 67 11.97 8.96 23.58
C ALA A 67 10.51 8.77 23.13
N LEU A 68 10.30 7.89 22.15
CA LEU A 68 9.01 7.54 21.56
C LEU A 68 8.21 6.61 22.47
N ASP A 69 7.98 7.03 23.70
CA ASP A 69 7.24 6.28 24.72
C ASP A 69 5.73 6.61 24.71
N LEU A 70 4.98 5.95 25.60
CA LEU A 70 3.55 6.17 25.77
C LEU A 70 3.21 7.65 26.05
N LYS A 71 4.04 8.35 26.83
CA LYS A 71 3.78 9.74 27.22
C LYS A 71 3.99 10.66 26.02
N PHE A 72 5.04 10.44 25.24
CA PHE A 72 5.30 11.18 24.02
C PHE A 72 4.15 11.02 23.03
N ILE A 73 3.74 9.78 22.73
CA ILE A 73 2.66 9.52 21.76
C ILE A 73 1.34 10.14 22.21
N LEU A 74 0.94 9.94 23.49
CA LEU A 74 -0.29 10.54 24.02
C LEU A 74 -0.21 12.07 24.03
N GLY A 75 0.91 12.63 24.49
CA GLY A 75 1.12 14.07 24.64
C GLY A 75 1.14 14.79 23.29
N SER A 76 1.93 14.30 22.34
CA SER A 76 2.10 14.92 21.02
C SER A 76 0.81 14.89 20.19
N ILE A 77 0.12 13.75 20.11
CA ILE A 77 -1.14 13.61 19.37
C ILE A 77 -2.26 14.42 20.02
N SER A 78 -2.33 14.44 21.36
CA SER A 78 -3.30 15.27 22.08
C SER A 78 -3.02 16.75 21.88
N LEU A 79 -1.76 17.19 21.96
CA LEU A 79 -1.36 18.57 21.74
C LEU A 79 -1.70 19.03 20.32
N PHE A 80 -1.33 18.23 19.30
CA PHE A 80 -1.68 18.52 17.91
C PHE A 80 -3.20 18.64 17.71
N SER A 81 -3.95 17.68 18.27
CA SER A 81 -5.41 17.65 18.23
C SER A 81 -6.02 18.90 18.90
N LEU A 82 -5.51 19.29 20.06
CA LEU A 82 -5.96 20.49 20.78
C LEU A 82 -5.66 21.78 20.03
N ILE A 83 -4.47 21.89 19.40
CA ILE A 83 -4.11 23.04 18.55
C ILE A 83 -5.10 23.16 17.38
N CYS A 84 -5.35 22.04 16.67
CA CYS A 84 -6.31 22.01 15.57
C CYS A 84 -7.72 22.40 16.03
N LEU A 85 -8.17 21.87 17.16
CA LEU A 85 -9.46 22.20 17.76
C LEU A 85 -9.55 23.68 18.16
N GLY A 86 -8.46 24.25 18.71
CA GLY A 86 -8.36 25.66 19.05
C GLY A 86 -8.48 26.56 17.82
N ILE A 87 -7.80 26.22 16.73
CA ILE A 87 -7.91 26.93 15.43
C ILE A 87 -9.35 26.88 14.91
N TYR A 88 -9.98 25.72 14.96
CA TYR A 88 -11.38 25.54 14.56
C TYR A 88 -12.33 26.42 15.40
N LYS A 89 -12.25 26.33 16.73
CA LYS A 89 -13.14 27.08 17.65
C LYS A 89 -12.97 28.59 17.56
N LYS A 90 -11.73 29.09 17.46
CA LYS A 90 -11.44 30.54 17.33
C LYS A 90 -12.12 31.14 16.10
N SER A 91 -12.18 30.40 14.99
CA SER A 91 -12.85 30.86 13.78
C SER A 91 -14.38 30.74 13.83
N SER A 92 -14.92 29.84 14.66
CA SER A 92 -16.37 29.65 14.79
C SER A 92 -17.04 30.75 15.59
N SER A 93 -16.35 31.30 16.60
CA SER A 93 -16.85 32.38 17.45
C SER A 93 -16.99 33.74 16.74
N SER A 94 -16.26 33.98 15.65
CA SER A 94 -16.15 35.31 15.02
C SER A 94 -17.03 35.51 13.77
N GLN A 95 -17.79 34.50 13.34
CA GLN A 95 -18.61 34.61 12.13
C GLN A 95 -20.04 34.12 12.40
N LYS A 96 -21.03 35.01 12.21
CA LYS A 96 -22.45 34.63 12.18
C LYS A 96 -22.64 33.51 11.17
N ALA A 97 -23.31 32.43 11.60
CA ALA A 97 -23.61 31.29 10.75
C ALA A 97 -24.23 31.78 9.41
N PRO A 98 -23.75 31.30 8.25
CA PRO A 98 -24.33 31.68 6.98
C PRO A 98 -25.83 31.34 7.00
N SER A 99 -26.66 32.34 6.69
CA SER A 99 -28.11 32.33 6.86
C SER A 99 -28.87 31.49 5.83
N ASN A 100 -28.21 30.60 5.10
CA ASN A 100 -28.82 29.49 4.37
C ASN A 100 -27.69 28.57 3.88
N PRO A 101 -27.61 27.29 4.31
CA PRO A 101 -26.73 26.34 3.65
C PRO A 101 -27.28 26.12 2.24
N SER A 102 -26.66 26.72 1.23
CA SER A 102 -26.96 26.35 -0.15
C SER A 102 -26.66 24.85 -0.28
N PRO A 103 -27.66 24.02 -0.61
CA PRO A 103 -27.47 22.59 -0.63
C PRO A 103 -26.81 22.25 -1.95
N ASN A 104 -25.51 22.54 -2.10
CA ASN A 104 -24.69 21.87 -3.09
C ASN A 104 -24.39 20.43 -2.59
N ARG A 105 -25.46 19.73 -2.17
CA ARG A 105 -25.44 18.36 -1.68
C ARG A 105 -25.54 17.43 -2.89
N SER A 106 -24.54 17.47 -3.76
CA SER A 106 -24.46 16.53 -4.88
C SER A 106 -24.28 15.09 -4.39
N PHE A 107 -23.71 14.92 -3.20
CA PHE A 107 -23.43 13.65 -2.54
C PHE A 107 -24.60 13.23 -1.62
N ILE A 108 -25.77 12.95 -2.21
CA ILE A 108 -26.94 12.38 -1.51
C ILE A 108 -27.25 11.02 -2.12
N PHE A 109 -27.39 10.01 -1.26
CA PHE A 109 -27.87 8.68 -1.64
C PHE A 109 -29.33 8.51 -1.24
N SER A 110 -30.09 7.80 -2.07
CA SER A 110 -31.43 7.33 -1.69
C SER A 110 -31.32 6.26 -0.58
N LYS A 111 -32.40 6.03 0.16
CA LYS A 111 -32.45 4.99 1.19
C LYS A 111 -32.02 3.61 0.64
N THR A 112 -32.46 3.28 -0.58
CA THR A 112 -32.08 2.03 -1.25
C THR A 112 -30.59 1.98 -1.58
N GLN A 113 -30.02 3.08 -2.08
CA GLN A 113 -28.58 3.18 -2.36
C GLN A 113 -27.76 3.05 -1.07
N THR A 114 -28.19 3.68 0.03
CA THR A 114 -27.54 3.55 1.33
C THR A 114 -27.57 2.12 1.85
N VAL A 115 -28.72 1.45 1.79
CA VAL A 115 -28.84 0.03 2.18
C VAL A 115 -27.91 -0.83 1.32
N LEU A 116 -27.87 -0.59 0.00
CA LEU A 116 -27.00 -1.32 -0.91
C LEU A 116 -25.51 -1.12 -0.59
N ILE A 117 -25.08 0.11 -0.31
CA ILE A 117 -23.70 0.40 0.12
C ILE A 117 -23.35 -0.39 1.39
N ILE A 118 -24.23 -0.38 2.39
CA ILE A 118 -24.02 -1.11 3.65
C ILE A 118 -23.91 -2.61 3.39
N LEU A 119 -24.82 -3.19 2.59
CA LEU A 119 -24.78 -4.62 2.25
C LEU A 119 -23.50 -5.00 1.51
N ILE A 120 -23.05 -4.17 0.56
CA ILE A 120 -21.80 -4.38 -0.18
C ILE A 120 -20.60 -4.35 0.77
N LEU A 121 -20.54 -3.40 1.70
CA LEU A 121 -19.45 -3.32 2.68
C LEU A 121 -19.46 -4.49 3.65
N LEU A 122 -20.63 -4.88 4.18
CA LEU A 122 -20.77 -6.05 5.05
C LEU A 122 -20.33 -7.33 4.34
N LEU A 123 -20.76 -7.52 3.09
CA LEU A 123 -20.36 -8.67 2.28
C LEU A 123 -18.85 -8.66 1.99
N THR A 124 -18.28 -7.48 1.70
CA THR A 124 -16.82 -7.33 1.47
C THR A 124 -16.03 -7.70 2.73
N ILE A 125 -16.43 -7.18 3.89
CA ILE A 125 -15.81 -7.49 5.18
C ILE A 125 -15.96 -8.98 5.47
N PHE A 126 -17.16 -9.54 5.32
CA PHE A 126 -17.41 -10.96 5.54
C PHE A 126 -16.49 -11.84 4.68
N ILE A 127 -16.44 -11.60 3.36
CA ILE A 127 -15.57 -12.34 2.44
C ILE A 127 -14.12 -12.19 2.91
N LYS A 128 -13.60 -10.98 3.09
CA LYS A 128 -12.21 -10.78 3.53
C LYS A 128 -11.89 -11.44 4.87
N THR A 129 -12.79 -11.39 5.84
CA THR A 129 -12.60 -12.01 7.16
C THR A 129 -12.59 -13.54 7.09
N VAL A 130 -13.47 -14.14 6.27
CA VAL A 130 -13.44 -15.60 6.03
C VAL A 130 -12.09 -16.02 5.47
N TYR A 131 -11.52 -15.24 4.54
CA TYR A 131 -10.20 -15.52 3.98
C TYR A 131 -9.04 -15.26 4.96
N LEU A 132 -9.19 -14.30 5.87
CA LEU A 132 -8.19 -14.02 6.92
C LEU A 132 -8.17 -15.06 8.03
N LYS A 133 -9.24 -15.84 8.21
CA LYS A 133 -9.35 -16.84 9.29
C LYS A 133 -8.16 -17.81 9.28
N ASP A 134 -7.80 -18.29 8.09
CA ASP A 134 -6.71 -19.25 7.89
C ASP A 134 -5.37 -18.54 7.60
N SER A 135 -5.25 -17.25 7.90
CA SER A 135 -3.98 -16.50 7.82
C SER A 135 -3.86 -15.50 8.98
N ALA A 136 -4.57 -15.75 10.08
CA ALA A 136 -4.57 -14.86 11.24
C ALA A 136 -3.19 -14.81 11.93
N LEU A 137 -2.41 -15.89 11.82
CA LEU A 137 -1.01 -15.93 12.21
C LEU A 137 -0.16 -15.37 11.07
N PRO A 138 0.68 -14.36 11.33
CA PRO A 138 1.35 -13.66 10.27
C PRO A 138 2.56 -14.45 9.75
N THR A 139 2.48 -15.02 8.55
CA THR A 139 3.54 -15.91 8.02
C THR A 139 4.44 -15.28 6.95
N SER A 140 4.23 -14.01 6.64
CA SER A 140 4.94 -13.36 5.54
C SER A 140 6.37 -12.98 5.91
N THR A 141 7.30 -13.26 5.01
CA THR A 141 8.69 -12.82 5.13
C THR A 141 8.78 -11.29 5.27
N ASP A 142 8.14 -10.55 4.34
CA ASP A 142 8.18 -9.10 4.27
C ASP A 142 7.64 -8.43 5.54
N LEU A 143 6.41 -8.82 5.96
CA LEU A 143 5.84 -8.37 7.23
C LEU A 143 6.75 -8.67 8.43
N GLY A 144 7.42 -9.82 8.46
CA GLY A 144 8.37 -10.16 9.52
C GLY A 144 9.55 -9.18 9.61
N HIS A 145 10.09 -8.73 8.48
CA HIS A 145 11.13 -7.68 8.45
C HIS A 145 10.61 -6.35 8.99
N HIS A 146 9.42 -5.93 8.59
CA HIS A 146 8.84 -4.66 9.06
C HIS A 146 8.43 -4.70 10.53
N MET A 147 7.91 -5.84 11.02
CA MET A 147 7.54 -5.98 12.43
C MET A 147 8.75 -6.03 13.33
N TYR A 148 9.91 -6.49 12.86
CA TYR A 148 11.16 -6.35 13.60
C TYR A 148 11.50 -4.88 13.85
N TRP A 149 11.51 -4.05 12.80
CA TRP A 149 11.79 -2.62 12.96
C TRP A 149 10.74 -1.91 13.81
N SER A 150 9.47 -2.29 13.65
CA SER A 150 8.38 -1.74 14.47
C SER A 150 8.52 -2.12 15.95
N LYS A 151 8.91 -3.38 16.22
CA LYS A 151 9.20 -3.86 17.58
C LYS A 151 10.43 -3.18 18.15
N MET A 152 11.46 -2.95 17.32
CA MET A 152 12.67 -2.23 17.72
C MET A 152 12.34 -0.83 18.22
N ILE A 153 11.59 -0.04 17.43
CA ILE A 153 11.11 1.30 17.82
C ILE A 153 10.34 1.25 19.14
N SER A 154 9.46 0.26 19.29
CA SER A 154 8.62 0.14 20.49
C SER A 154 9.40 -0.24 21.75
N LEU A 155 10.53 -0.95 21.60
CA LEU A 155 11.38 -1.39 22.71
C LEU A 155 12.41 -0.33 23.11
N THR A 156 13.08 0.33 22.15
CA THR A 156 14.08 1.36 22.45
C THR A 156 13.47 2.74 22.67
N GLY A 157 12.30 3.01 22.09
CA GLY A 157 11.76 4.36 22.02
C GLY A 157 12.55 5.27 21.08
N GLU A 158 13.32 4.72 20.15
CA GLU A 158 14.16 5.48 19.21
C GLU A 158 13.82 5.12 17.76
N LEU A 159 14.06 6.06 16.83
CA LEU A 159 14.00 5.75 15.40
C LEU A 159 15.19 4.86 15.03
N PRO A 160 14.98 3.80 14.24
CA PRO A 160 16.02 2.82 13.96
C PRO A 160 17.07 3.42 13.02
N GLN A 161 18.34 3.11 13.30
CA GLN A 161 19.38 3.18 12.28
C GLN A 161 19.31 1.90 11.46
N TYR A 162 18.84 1.99 10.22
CA TYR A 162 18.69 0.84 9.34
C TYR A 162 20.07 0.29 8.95
N ARG A 163 20.49 -0.73 9.68
CA ARG A 163 21.76 -1.44 9.53
C ARG A 163 21.55 -2.94 9.61
N GLU A 164 22.34 -3.69 8.88
CA GLU A 164 22.31 -5.15 8.88
C GLU A 164 23.71 -5.75 8.94
N ASN A 165 23.81 -6.89 9.61
CA ASN A 165 24.99 -7.72 9.58
C ASN A 165 24.99 -8.60 8.31
N GLU A 166 26.07 -8.58 7.55
CA GLU A 166 26.32 -9.44 6.39
C GLU A 166 27.60 -10.26 6.58
N ILE A 167 27.62 -11.47 6.03
CA ILE A 167 28.84 -12.30 6.00
C ILE A 167 29.66 -11.87 4.79
N ILE A 168 30.89 -11.44 5.04
CA ILE A 168 31.87 -11.09 4.01
C ILE A 168 33.02 -12.10 3.97
N SER A 169 33.65 -12.22 2.81
CA SER A 169 34.81 -13.07 2.59
C SER A 169 36.07 -12.21 2.46
N GLU A 170 37.04 -12.44 3.34
CA GLU A 170 38.37 -11.85 3.26
C GLU A 170 39.39 -12.95 2.99
N GLY A 171 39.69 -13.18 1.71
CA GLY A 171 40.55 -14.27 1.27
C GLY A 171 39.92 -15.64 1.55
N GLU A 172 40.53 -16.43 2.41
CA GLU A 172 40.02 -17.75 2.82
C GLU A 172 39.19 -17.74 4.11
N ASN A 173 39.06 -16.57 4.75
CA ASN A 173 38.35 -16.38 6.02
C ASN A 173 37.01 -15.66 5.82
N TYR A 174 36.11 -15.82 6.78
CA TYR A 174 34.78 -15.22 6.79
C TYR A 174 34.56 -14.46 8.08
N GLN A 175 33.95 -13.28 7.98
CA GLN A 175 33.60 -12.45 9.13
C GLN A 175 32.24 -11.78 8.92
N ILE A 176 31.66 -11.27 10.00
CA ILE A 176 30.41 -10.53 9.98
C ILE A 176 30.72 -9.04 10.02
N GLU A 177 30.26 -8.31 9.02
CA GLU A 177 30.39 -6.85 8.92
C GLU A 177 29.02 -6.18 8.98
N ASN A 178 28.97 -4.97 9.53
CA ASN A 178 27.75 -4.19 9.68
C ASN A 178 27.64 -3.13 8.58
N ASN A 179 26.60 -3.24 7.75
CA ASN A 179 26.36 -2.39 6.60
C ASN A 179 25.06 -1.59 6.75
N SER A 180 24.98 -0.40 6.12
CA SER A 180 23.74 0.37 6.04
C SER A 180 22.74 -0.30 5.10
N ILE A 181 21.45 -0.23 5.44
CA ILE A 181 20.37 -0.68 4.55
C ILE A 181 19.76 0.52 3.83
N ASP A 182 20.00 0.59 2.53
CA ASP A 182 19.74 1.78 1.71
C ASP A 182 18.25 1.98 1.32
N ASP A 183 17.40 0.95 1.50
CA ASP A 183 16.06 0.87 0.89
C ASP A 183 14.87 0.98 1.88
N PHE A 184 15.09 1.10 3.20
CA PHE A 184 14.00 1.16 4.18
C PHE A 184 13.42 2.56 4.36
N ILE A 185 12.09 2.62 4.53
CA ILE A 185 11.35 3.85 4.79
C ILE A 185 10.61 3.75 6.10
N ILE A 186 10.76 4.78 6.90
CA ILE A 186 10.35 4.78 8.30
C ILE A 186 8.84 4.72 8.48
N GLY A 187 8.05 5.36 7.60
CA GLY A 187 6.59 5.40 7.70
C GLY A 187 5.89 4.03 7.63
N GLU A 188 6.54 2.98 7.12
CA GLU A 188 5.95 1.63 7.12
C GLU A 188 5.88 1.01 8.53
N HIS A 189 6.70 1.49 9.47
CA HIS A 189 6.86 0.88 10.80
C HIS A 189 6.10 1.63 11.90
N LEU A 190 5.94 2.95 11.73
CA LEU A 190 5.51 3.83 12.82
C LEU A 190 4.12 3.45 13.32
N ILE A 191 3.17 3.17 12.43
CA ILE A 191 1.79 2.86 12.85
C ILE A 191 1.70 1.60 13.71
N PHE A 192 2.48 0.57 13.39
CA PHE A 192 2.51 -0.66 14.19
C PHE A 192 3.15 -0.41 15.54
N SER A 193 4.22 0.41 15.56
CA SER A 193 4.91 0.80 16.79
C SER A 193 4.00 1.61 17.71
N GLY A 194 3.31 2.62 17.18
CA GLY A 194 2.36 3.43 17.94
C GLY A 194 1.22 2.62 18.52
N VAL A 195 0.68 1.66 17.76
CA VAL A 195 -0.35 0.74 18.28
C VAL A 195 0.21 -0.16 19.38
N ASN A 196 1.41 -0.72 19.21
CA ASN A 196 2.05 -1.52 20.26
C ASN A 196 2.28 -0.70 21.54
N ILE A 197 2.86 0.50 21.44
CA ILE A 197 3.14 1.40 22.58
C ILE A 197 1.84 1.75 23.34
N LEU A 198 0.73 1.99 22.65
CA LEU A 198 -0.56 2.31 23.29
C LEU A 198 -1.27 1.09 23.89
N THR A 199 -1.07 -0.11 23.34
CA THR A 199 -1.92 -1.28 23.64
C THR A 199 -1.19 -2.40 24.38
N GLY A 200 0.13 -2.48 24.28
CA GLY A 200 0.94 -3.62 24.71
C GLY A 200 0.63 -4.93 23.97
N LEU A 201 0.07 -4.87 22.76
CA LEU A 201 -0.20 -6.07 21.95
C LEU A 201 1.09 -6.60 21.31
N ASP A 202 1.32 -7.91 21.39
CA ASP A 202 2.50 -8.54 20.78
C ASP A 202 2.44 -8.47 19.25
N PHE A 203 3.58 -8.18 18.62
CA PHE A 203 3.75 -8.20 17.16
C PHE A 203 3.49 -9.58 16.57
N ILE A 204 3.76 -10.66 17.33
CA ILE A 204 3.39 -12.03 16.97
C ILE A 204 1.92 -12.27 17.37
N SER A 205 1.02 -11.51 16.75
CA SER A 205 -0.42 -11.65 16.94
C SER A 205 -1.20 -11.22 15.71
N TYR A 206 -2.52 -11.13 15.83
CA TYR A 206 -3.42 -10.74 14.75
C TYR A 206 -3.37 -9.24 14.41
N PHE A 207 -2.84 -8.38 15.30
CA PHE A 207 -3.00 -6.93 15.15
C PHE A 207 -2.33 -6.34 13.89
N PRO A 208 -1.13 -6.78 13.46
CA PRO A 208 -0.53 -6.24 12.25
C PRO A 208 -1.39 -6.51 11.02
N MET A 209 -1.94 -7.72 10.93
CA MET A 209 -2.86 -8.12 9.88
C MET A 209 -4.16 -7.31 9.91
N LEU A 210 -4.69 -7.01 11.10
CA LEU A 210 -5.87 -6.15 11.24
C LEU A 210 -5.62 -4.70 10.81
N ILE A 211 -4.43 -4.14 11.07
CA ILE A 211 -4.07 -2.80 10.59
C ILE A 211 -4.09 -2.78 9.06
N LEU A 212 -3.43 -3.75 8.42
CA LEU A 212 -3.41 -3.86 6.95
C LEU A 212 -4.82 -4.08 6.37
N PHE A 213 -5.63 -4.90 7.03
CA PHE A 213 -7.03 -5.09 6.67
C PHE A 213 -7.81 -3.78 6.71
N LEU A 214 -7.68 -2.99 7.78
CA LEU A 214 -8.37 -1.70 7.90
C LEU A 214 -7.89 -0.69 6.86
N LEU A 215 -6.57 -0.58 6.63
CA LEU A 215 -6.03 0.25 5.54
C LEU A 215 -6.65 -0.14 4.20
N ASN A 216 -6.77 -1.43 3.91
CA ASN A 216 -7.39 -1.89 2.68
C ASN A 216 -8.89 -1.50 2.57
N ILE A 217 -9.66 -1.61 3.65
CA ILE A 217 -11.05 -1.15 3.69
C ILE A 217 -11.13 0.36 3.42
N PHE A 218 -10.28 1.17 4.03
CA PHE A 218 -10.24 2.61 3.77
C PHE A 218 -9.79 2.95 2.34
N SER A 219 -8.92 2.16 1.72
CA SER A 219 -8.57 2.32 0.30
C SER A 219 -9.77 2.09 -0.62
N LEU A 220 -10.57 1.04 -0.36
CA LEU A 220 -11.81 0.78 -1.12
C LEU A 220 -12.82 1.93 -0.97
N LEU A 221 -12.99 2.43 0.25
CA LEU A 221 -13.86 3.57 0.54
C LEU A 221 -13.34 4.86 -0.13
N THR A 222 -12.03 5.06 -0.19
CA THR A 222 -11.42 6.19 -0.90
C THR A 222 -11.68 6.12 -2.39
N ILE A 223 -11.54 4.94 -3.00
CA ILE A 223 -11.89 4.72 -4.41
C ILE A 223 -13.37 4.98 -4.66
N PHE A 224 -14.25 4.60 -3.73
CA PHE A 224 -15.68 4.89 -3.82
C PHE A 224 -15.96 6.41 -3.88
N ILE A 225 -15.38 7.21 -2.98
CA ILE A 225 -15.59 8.66 -3.00
C ILE A 225 -14.89 9.36 -4.18
N LEU A 226 -13.72 8.86 -4.60
CA LEU A 226 -13.02 9.36 -5.78
C LEU A 226 -13.84 9.10 -7.04
N ALA A 227 -14.34 7.87 -7.22
CA ALA A 227 -15.20 7.49 -8.33
C ALA A 227 -16.47 8.36 -8.36
N PHE A 228 -17.10 8.59 -7.21
CA PHE A 228 -18.24 9.51 -7.12
C PHE A 228 -17.90 10.90 -7.66
N ARG A 229 -16.79 11.51 -7.21
CA ARG A 229 -16.39 12.86 -7.63
C ARG A 229 -15.99 12.92 -9.10
N VAL A 230 -15.33 11.90 -9.61
CA VAL A 230 -15.03 11.74 -11.03
C VAL A 230 -16.30 11.70 -11.85
N PHE A 231 -17.27 10.86 -11.49
CA PHE A 231 -18.53 10.74 -12.23
C PHE A 231 -19.44 11.96 -12.07
N GLU A 232 -19.37 12.68 -10.95
CA GLU A 232 -20.05 13.96 -10.75
C GLU A 232 -19.59 15.04 -11.73
N ILE A 233 -18.30 15.03 -12.09
CA ILE A 233 -17.76 15.96 -13.09
C ILE A 233 -18.13 15.48 -14.50
N ILE A 234 -17.94 14.20 -14.80
CA ILE A 234 -18.14 13.65 -16.14
C ILE A 234 -19.63 13.62 -16.53
N TYR A 235 -20.55 13.29 -15.63
CA TYR A 235 -21.96 13.05 -15.92
C TYR A 235 -22.90 13.98 -15.14
N SER A 236 -24.01 14.36 -15.78
CA SER A 236 -25.07 15.14 -15.12
C SER A 236 -26.02 14.25 -14.32
N ALA A 237 -26.33 14.65 -13.09
CA ALA A 237 -27.24 13.94 -12.18
C ALA A 237 -28.69 13.78 -12.69
N LYS A 238 -29.08 14.44 -13.79
CA LYS A 238 -30.44 14.38 -14.35
C LYS A 238 -30.78 13.03 -15.01
N ASN A 239 -29.78 12.22 -15.37
CA ASN A 239 -30.03 10.91 -15.95
C ASN A 239 -30.22 9.85 -14.84
N LYS A 240 -31.42 9.24 -14.75
CA LYS A 240 -31.76 8.25 -13.71
C LYS A 240 -30.83 7.03 -13.70
N LEU A 241 -30.30 6.64 -14.86
CA LEU A 241 -29.39 5.49 -15.00
C LEU A 241 -27.91 5.92 -14.86
N LEU A 242 -27.56 7.07 -15.44
CA LEU A 242 -26.23 7.71 -15.41
C LEU A 242 -26.16 8.77 -14.32
N ASN A 243 -26.39 8.38 -13.07
CA ASN A 243 -26.07 9.25 -11.95
C ASN A 243 -24.71 8.84 -11.33
N PRO A 244 -23.96 9.80 -10.77
CA PRO A 244 -22.67 9.53 -10.12
C PRO A 244 -22.77 8.48 -9.00
N ALA A 245 -23.89 8.49 -8.26
CA ALA A 245 -24.16 7.58 -7.18
C ALA A 245 -24.14 6.11 -7.63
N ASN A 246 -24.90 5.74 -8.65
CA ASN A 246 -24.98 4.35 -9.13
C ASN A 246 -23.63 3.87 -9.66
N LEU A 247 -22.91 4.70 -10.41
CA LEU A 247 -21.59 4.34 -10.93
C LEU A 247 -20.57 4.16 -9.80
N SER A 248 -20.59 5.01 -8.77
CA SER A 248 -19.73 4.82 -7.59
C SER A 248 -20.07 3.55 -6.82
N ILE A 249 -21.36 3.22 -6.68
CA ILE A 249 -21.80 1.97 -6.05
C ILE A 249 -21.38 0.76 -6.88
N PHE A 250 -21.43 0.83 -8.21
CA PHE A 250 -20.87 -0.20 -9.07
C PHE A 250 -19.37 -0.34 -8.89
N THR A 251 -18.62 0.76 -8.79
CA THR A 251 -17.19 0.71 -8.46
C THR A 251 -16.96 0.03 -7.12
N LEU A 252 -17.76 0.32 -6.09
CA LEU A 252 -17.67 -0.33 -4.79
C LEU A 252 -18.03 -1.82 -4.85
N PHE A 253 -19.02 -2.20 -5.65
CA PHE A 253 -19.42 -3.59 -5.84
C PHE A 253 -18.34 -4.42 -6.55
N ILE A 254 -17.74 -3.86 -7.60
CA ILE A 254 -16.66 -4.51 -8.34
C ILE A 254 -15.41 -4.58 -7.44
N SER A 255 -15.02 -3.49 -6.79
CA SER A 255 -13.81 -3.46 -5.93
C SER A 255 -13.95 -4.20 -4.61
N GLY A 256 -15.18 -4.31 -4.08
CA GLY A 256 -15.53 -5.01 -2.86
C GLY A 256 -15.83 -6.49 -3.13
N PRO A 257 -17.10 -6.97 -3.10
CA PRO A 257 -17.40 -8.40 -3.06
C PRO A 257 -16.87 -9.22 -4.25
N LEU A 258 -16.90 -8.67 -5.46
CA LEU A 258 -16.46 -9.43 -6.65
C LEU A 258 -14.95 -9.66 -6.64
N TYR A 259 -14.17 -8.67 -6.22
CA TYR A 259 -12.71 -8.75 -6.27
C TYR A 259 -12.06 -8.50 -4.91
N ALA A 260 -12.77 -8.91 -3.85
CA ALA A 260 -12.44 -8.62 -2.45
C ALA A 260 -11.02 -9.04 -2.11
N ASN A 261 -10.57 -10.16 -2.67
CA ASN A 261 -9.26 -10.76 -2.45
C ASN A 261 -8.57 -11.06 -3.78
N THR A 262 -8.70 -10.16 -4.76
CA THR A 262 -7.93 -10.35 -6.00
C THR A 262 -6.46 -10.19 -5.73
N SER A 263 -5.67 -11.11 -6.29
CA SER A 263 -4.28 -10.81 -6.55
C SER A 263 -4.21 -9.50 -7.37
N PRO A 264 -3.32 -8.59 -6.99
CA PRO A 264 -2.21 -8.81 -6.08
C PRO A 264 -2.49 -8.14 -4.71
N GLN A 265 -3.74 -7.69 -4.48
CA GLN A 265 -4.23 -7.09 -3.23
C GLN A 265 -4.51 -8.12 -2.14
N ALA A 266 -4.89 -9.37 -2.45
CA ALA A 266 -4.95 -10.43 -1.43
C ALA A 266 -3.61 -10.72 -0.74
N LYS A 267 -2.48 -10.23 -1.27
CA LYS A 267 -1.19 -10.34 -0.58
C LYS A 267 -1.06 -9.50 0.69
N PHE A 268 -2.05 -8.64 1.04
CA PHE A 268 -2.11 -8.11 2.41
C PHE A 268 -2.38 -9.23 3.44
N VAL A 269 -3.10 -10.29 3.03
CA VAL A 269 -3.39 -11.51 3.82
C VAL A 269 -2.13 -12.37 3.96
N SER A 270 -1.26 -12.36 2.95
CA SER A 270 0.06 -13.01 2.99
C SER A 270 1.19 -12.03 3.36
N GLY A 271 0.88 -10.90 4.01
CA GLY A 271 1.79 -9.88 4.58
C GLY A 271 2.85 -9.27 3.67
N GLY A 272 2.65 -9.23 2.35
CA GLY A 272 3.74 -9.01 1.41
C GLY A 272 4.08 -7.58 0.99
N VAL A 273 3.32 -6.55 1.40
CA VAL A 273 3.64 -5.15 1.01
C VAL A 273 2.90 -4.10 1.86
N ILE A 274 3.49 -3.70 2.99
CA ILE A 274 2.95 -2.60 3.83
C ILE A 274 2.95 -1.30 3.03
N GLY A 275 4.09 -0.96 2.43
CA GLY A 275 4.24 0.19 1.56
C GLY A 275 3.21 0.27 0.43
N ASN A 276 2.90 -0.83 -0.27
CA ASN A 276 1.83 -0.78 -1.29
C ASN A 276 0.45 -0.58 -0.67
N SER A 277 0.19 -1.10 0.52
CA SER A 277 -1.11 -0.93 1.19
C SER A 277 -1.34 0.54 1.55
N ILE A 278 -0.31 1.20 2.10
CA ILE A 278 -0.33 2.63 2.39
C ILE A 278 -0.39 3.44 1.08
N GLY A 279 0.41 3.12 0.07
CA GLY A 279 0.37 3.78 -1.23
C GLY A 279 -0.97 3.66 -1.94
N ASN A 280 -1.61 2.49 -1.86
CA ASN A 280 -2.96 2.24 -2.37
C ASN A 280 -4.03 3.06 -1.64
N LEU A 281 -3.78 3.51 -0.41
CA LEU A 281 -4.65 4.47 0.28
C LEU A 281 -4.32 5.90 -0.17
N LEU A 282 -3.06 6.30 -0.06
CA LEU A 282 -2.64 7.70 -0.21
C LEU A 282 -2.66 8.20 -1.66
N ILE A 283 -2.35 7.37 -2.67
CA ILE A 283 -2.43 7.79 -4.09
C ILE A 283 -3.85 8.23 -4.45
N PRO A 284 -4.92 7.42 -4.22
CA PRO A 284 -6.29 7.86 -4.44
C PRO A 284 -6.70 9.09 -3.61
N VAL A 285 -6.24 9.21 -2.36
CA VAL A 285 -6.49 10.40 -1.52
C VAL A 285 -5.88 11.65 -2.14
N SER A 286 -4.61 11.59 -2.57
CA SER A 286 -3.94 12.69 -3.28
C SER A 286 -4.70 13.07 -4.55
N LEU A 287 -5.05 12.09 -5.40
CA LEU A 287 -5.82 12.35 -6.62
C LEU A 287 -7.21 12.95 -6.33
N TYR A 288 -7.89 12.48 -5.28
CA TYR A 288 -9.16 13.04 -4.83
C TYR A 288 -9.01 14.52 -4.46
N PHE A 289 -8.01 14.86 -3.65
CA PHE A 289 -7.78 16.23 -3.23
C PHE A 289 -7.37 17.13 -4.39
N PHE A 290 -6.46 16.68 -5.27
CA PHE A 290 -6.05 17.46 -6.44
C PHE A 290 -7.21 17.71 -7.41
N LEU A 291 -8.03 16.69 -7.69
CA LEU A 291 -9.19 16.81 -8.57
C LEU A 291 -10.18 17.85 -8.02
N ARG A 292 -10.49 17.77 -6.73
CA ARG A 292 -11.39 18.73 -6.09
C ARG A 292 -10.77 20.12 -5.97
N ALA A 293 -9.47 20.22 -5.70
CA ALA A 293 -8.76 21.50 -5.64
C ALA A 293 -8.86 22.27 -6.95
N VAL A 294 -8.70 21.58 -8.08
CA VAL A 294 -8.85 22.19 -9.41
C VAL A 294 -10.30 22.54 -9.71
N LYS A 295 -11.25 21.62 -9.43
CA LYS A 295 -12.69 21.85 -9.66
C LYS A 295 -13.22 23.04 -8.86
N GLU A 296 -12.87 23.12 -7.58
CA GLU A 296 -13.41 24.09 -6.62
C GLU A 296 -12.51 25.32 -6.44
N LYS A 297 -11.35 25.35 -7.10
CA LYS A 297 -10.34 26.41 -7.02
C LYS A 297 -9.94 26.73 -5.58
N ASN A 298 -9.73 25.68 -4.78
CA ASN A 298 -9.50 25.77 -3.35
C ASN A 298 -8.08 25.33 -2.99
N SER A 299 -7.27 26.27 -2.48
CA SER A 299 -5.88 26.01 -2.09
C SER A 299 -5.73 25.10 -0.87
N TRP A 300 -6.70 25.04 0.04
CA TRP A 300 -6.63 24.11 1.18
C TRP A 300 -6.78 22.66 0.75
N LEU A 301 -7.63 22.38 -0.25
CA LEU A 301 -7.71 21.06 -0.87
C LEU A 301 -6.39 20.73 -1.58
N PHE A 302 -5.78 21.73 -2.24
CA PHE A 302 -4.48 21.55 -2.90
C PHE A 302 -3.38 21.19 -1.89
N ILE A 303 -3.33 21.89 -0.75
CA ILE A 303 -2.40 21.60 0.36
C ILE A 303 -2.62 20.20 0.92
N LEU A 304 -3.87 19.75 1.12
CA LEU A 304 -4.12 18.37 1.57
C LEU A 304 -3.68 17.33 0.54
N GLY A 305 -3.79 17.63 -0.76
CA GLY A 305 -3.23 16.81 -1.82
C GLY A 305 -1.71 16.71 -1.73
N LEU A 306 -1.02 17.85 -1.59
CA LEU A 306 0.44 17.90 -1.41
C LEU A 306 0.90 17.21 -0.13
N PHE A 307 0.19 17.41 0.98
CA PHE A 307 0.47 16.78 2.27
C PHE A 307 0.32 15.26 2.20
N SER A 308 -0.75 14.78 1.58
CA SER A 308 -0.93 13.34 1.33
C SER A 308 0.17 12.79 0.42
N SER A 309 0.60 13.56 -0.60
CA SER A 309 1.72 13.18 -1.47
C SER A 309 3.06 13.13 -0.73
N ALA A 310 3.32 14.07 0.19
CA ALA A 310 4.48 14.02 1.06
C ALA A 310 4.46 12.74 1.91
N GLY A 311 3.30 12.38 2.47
CA GLY A 311 3.10 11.10 3.14
C GLY A 311 3.50 9.90 2.29
N ILE A 312 3.15 9.86 1.00
CA ILE A 312 3.57 8.77 0.10
C ILE A 312 5.10 8.62 0.07
N PHE A 313 5.85 9.73 -0.02
CA PHE A 313 7.32 9.68 -0.08
C PHE A 313 7.97 9.26 1.24
N TYR A 314 7.35 9.58 2.38
CA TYR A 314 7.81 9.19 3.72
C TYR A 314 7.30 7.82 4.18
N SER A 315 6.35 7.22 3.46
CA SER A 315 5.87 5.88 3.75
C SER A 315 6.39 4.84 2.77
N HIS A 316 6.54 5.11 1.45
CA HIS A 316 7.00 4.07 0.50
C HIS A 316 7.54 4.64 -0.82
N HIS A 317 8.80 4.33 -1.16
CA HIS A 317 9.53 4.91 -2.30
C HIS A 317 8.92 4.47 -3.62
N LEU A 318 8.56 3.19 -3.76
CA LEU A 318 7.97 2.69 -4.99
C LEU A 318 6.59 3.32 -5.23
N SER A 319 5.78 3.53 -4.19
CA SER A 319 4.55 4.30 -4.33
C SER A 319 4.83 5.74 -4.75
N GLY A 320 5.86 6.38 -4.18
CA GLY A 320 6.29 7.72 -4.56
C GLY A 320 6.69 7.82 -6.04
N LEU A 321 7.50 6.88 -6.51
CA LEU A 321 7.91 6.78 -7.92
C LEU A 321 6.70 6.61 -8.84
N ILE A 322 5.82 5.65 -8.52
CA ILE A 322 4.60 5.40 -9.29
C ILE A 322 3.71 6.64 -9.29
N PHE A 323 3.57 7.32 -8.16
CA PHE A 323 2.78 8.55 -8.06
C PHE A 323 3.33 9.67 -8.95
N ILE A 324 4.65 9.87 -9.00
CA ILE A 324 5.29 10.82 -9.93
C ILE A 324 4.91 10.49 -11.38
N PHE A 325 5.06 9.23 -11.79
CA PHE A 325 4.71 8.82 -13.14
C PHE A 325 3.21 8.96 -13.43
N ILE A 326 2.33 8.72 -12.46
CA ILE A 326 0.90 8.96 -12.61
C ILE A 326 0.66 10.44 -12.92
N VAL A 327 1.22 11.36 -12.12
CA VAL A 327 1.06 12.80 -12.34
C VAL A 327 1.62 13.23 -13.71
N ILE A 328 2.80 12.75 -14.09
CA ILE A 328 3.42 13.04 -15.39
C ILE A 328 2.50 12.58 -16.54
N PHE A 329 2.00 11.35 -16.50
CA PHE A 329 1.15 10.82 -17.57
C PHE A 329 -0.22 11.51 -17.62
N ILE A 330 -0.78 11.92 -16.49
CA ILE A 330 -1.99 12.74 -16.46
C ILE A 330 -1.74 14.06 -17.20
N LEU A 331 -0.61 14.72 -16.93
CA LEU A 331 -0.22 15.96 -17.61
C LEU A 331 0.04 15.73 -19.10
N ILE A 332 0.76 14.66 -19.48
CA ILE A 332 1.01 14.31 -20.89
C ILE A 332 -0.31 14.09 -21.63
N CYS A 333 -1.20 13.24 -21.11
CA CYS A 333 -2.48 12.96 -21.75
C CYS A 333 -3.36 14.21 -21.85
N PHE A 334 -3.35 15.07 -20.83
CA PHE A 334 -4.07 16.33 -20.83
C PHE A 334 -3.52 17.35 -21.85
N VAL A 335 -2.19 17.48 -21.96
CA VAL A 335 -1.53 18.36 -22.93
C VAL A 335 -1.72 17.84 -24.35
N LEU A 336 -1.58 16.54 -24.59
CA LEU A 336 -1.83 15.92 -25.89
C LEU A 336 -3.25 16.20 -26.36
N ARG A 337 -4.25 16.12 -25.47
CA ARG A 337 -5.62 16.55 -25.80
C ARG A 337 -5.66 18.01 -26.23
N ALA A 338 -5.06 18.92 -25.46
CA ALA A 338 -5.07 20.34 -25.78
C ALA A 338 -4.45 20.62 -27.16
N LEU A 339 -3.37 19.92 -27.50
CA LEU A 339 -2.71 20.02 -28.81
C LEU A 339 -3.57 19.46 -29.96
N ILE A 340 -4.16 18.26 -29.78
CA ILE A 340 -5.06 17.65 -30.77
C ILE A 340 -6.24 18.57 -31.05
N GLU A 341 -6.85 19.12 -30.01
CA GLU A 341 -7.99 20.04 -30.13
C GLU A 341 -7.60 21.31 -30.89
N THR A 342 -6.43 21.88 -30.61
CA THR A 342 -5.90 23.05 -31.32
C THR A 342 -5.64 22.73 -32.81
N ALA A 343 -5.10 21.56 -33.13
CA ALA A 343 -4.84 21.13 -34.50
C ALA A 343 -6.13 20.91 -35.30
N PHE A 344 -7.14 20.24 -34.71
CA PHE A 344 -8.44 20.01 -35.36
C PHE A 344 -9.27 21.29 -35.52
N LEU A 345 -9.19 22.24 -34.57
CA LEU A 345 -9.89 23.52 -34.66
C LEU A 345 -9.26 24.46 -35.71
N LYS A 346 -7.98 24.32 -36.04
CA LYS A 346 -7.34 25.10 -37.12
C LYS A 346 -7.93 24.82 -38.51
N PHE A 347 -8.60 23.66 -38.68
CA PHE A 347 -9.31 23.27 -39.90
C PHE A 347 -10.79 23.67 -39.92
N ARG A 348 -11.37 24.11 -38.79
CA ARG A 348 -12.78 24.45 -38.66
C ARG A 348 -12.91 25.93 -38.30
N ASP A 349 -13.36 26.72 -39.26
CA ASP A 349 -13.31 28.19 -39.25
C ASP A 349 -13.73 28.86 -37.91
N LYS A 350 -12.91 29.85 -37.55
CA LYS A 350 -12.96 30.93 -36.55
C LYS A 350 -13.74 30.81 -35.22
N THR A 351 -12.98 31.15 -34.17
CA THR A 351 -13.34 31.94 -32.98
C THR A 351 -14.21 31.31 -31.90
N ASP A 352 -13.81 30.13 -31.43
CA ASP A 352 -13.99 29.78 -30.01
C ASP A 352 -12.94 28.72 -29.68
N SER A 353 -11.74 29.14 -29.28
CA SER A 353 -10.78 28.22 -28.68
C SER A 353 -11.40 27.70 -27.37
N ILE A 354 -11.91 26.46 -27.43
CA ILE A 354 -12.54 25.73 -26.34
C ILE A 354 -11.52 25.47 -25.20
N PHE A 355 -10.22 25.49 -25.51
CA PHE A 355 -9.11 25.24 -24.58
C PHE A 355 -8.21 26.48 -24.44
N SER A 356 -8.63 27.46 -23.64
CA SER A 356 -7.78 28.60 -23.28
C SER A 356 -6.67 28.15 -22.32
N ILE A 357 -5.48 27.84 -22.86
CA ILE A 357 -4.28 27.51 -22.08
C ILE A 357 -4.00 28.59 -21.03
N SER A 358 -4.23 29.86 -21.36
CA SER A 358 -4.08 30.98 -20.42
C SER A 358 -5.06 30.91 -19.25
N LYS A 359 -6.31 30.47 -19.47
CA LYS A 359 -7.28 30.23 -18.38
C LYS A 359 -6.81 29.09 -17.48
N ILE A 360 -6.32 27.99 -18.05
CA ILE A 360 -5.81 26.84 -17.28
C ILE A 360 -4.63 27.26 -16.42
N PHE A 361 -3.63 27.92 -17.03
CA PHE A 361 -2.46 28.41 -16.30
C PHE A 361 -2.85 29.38 -15.19
N ARG A 362 -3.80 30.30 -15.45
CA ARG A 362 -4.30 31.25 -14.45
C ARG A 362 -5.06 30.56 -13.31
N ASP A 363 -5.83 29.52 -13.60
CA ASP A 363 -6.58 28.79 -12.58
C ASP A 363 -5.64 27.91 -11.73
N LEU A 364 -4.63 27.28 -12.34
CA LEU A 364 -3.60 26.53 -11.62
C LEU A 364 -2.66 27.45 -10.82
N SER A 365 -2.24 28.58 -11.37
CA SER A 365 -1.36 29.53 -10.68
C SER A 365 -2.00 30.07 -9.41
N LYS A 366 -3.33 30.26 -9.40
CA LYS A 366 -4.10 30.63 -8.21
C LYS A 366 -4.09 29.57 -7.11
N LEU A 367 -3.78 28.31 -7.40
CA LEU A 367 -3.62 27.25 -6.39
C LEU A 367 -2.19 27.22 -5.85
N PHE A 368 -1.20 27.35 -6.74
CA PHE A 368 0.21 27.28 -6.39
C PHE A 368 0.72 28.52 -5.67
N PHE A 369 0.37 29.72 -6.13
CA PHE A 369 0.89 30.99 -5.61
C PHE A 369 0.02 31.59 -4.50
N THR A 370 -0.53 30.75 -3.62
CA THR A 370 -1.19 31.25 -2.40
C THR A 370 -0.20 31.28 -1.24
N PRO A 371 -0.33 32.23 -0.29
CA PRO A 371 0.53 32.29 0.89
C PRO A 371 0.54 30.97 1.66
N GLN A 372 -0.60 30.28 1.73
CA GLN A 372 -0.74 29.01 2.44
C GLN A 372 0.09 27.90 1.76
N THR A 373 0.03 27.82 0.44
CA THR A 373 0.82 26.85 -0.34
C THR A 373 2.32 27.15 -0.21
N ALA A 374 2.72 28.41 -0.24
CA ALA A 374 4.12 28.81 -0.04
C ALA A 374 4.65 28.42 1.34
N VAL A 375 3.87 28.70 2.41
CA VAL A 375 4.20 28.27 3.77
C VAL A 375 4.32 26.76 3.86
N PHE A 376 3.41 26.01 3.21
CA PHE A 376 3.50 24.55 3.17
C PHE A 376 4.81 24.07 2.53
N PHE A 377 5.20 24.62 1.38
CA PHE A 377 6.47 24.24 0.74
C PHE A 377 7.69 24.60 1.59
N ILE A 378 7.67 25.73 2.29
CA ILE A 378 8.75 26.10 3.23
C ILE A 378 8.81 25.09 4.38
N LEU A 379 7.67 24.73 4.99
CA LEU A 379 7.63 23.74 6.07
C LEU A 379 8.08 22.36 5.58
N LEU A 380 7.67 21.94 4.39
CA LEU A 380 8.11 20.68 3.80
C LEU A 380 9.61 20.69 3.50
N ALA A 381 10.14 21.79 2.97
CA ALA A 381 11.57 21.94 2.74
C ALA A 381 12.36 21.92 4.06
N ILE A 382 11.86 22.60 5.10
CA ILE A 382 12.46 22.53 6.44
C ILE A 382 12.48 21.09 6.93
N PHE A 383 11.38 20.36 6.77
CA PHE A 383 11.29 18.98 7.19
C PHE A 383 12.29 18.07 6.44
N VAL A 384 12.37 18.18 5.12
CA VAL A 384 13.27 17.36 4.29
C VAL A 384 14.74 17.66 4.59
N PHE A 385 15.12 18.94 4.68
CA PHE A 385 16.53 19.33 4.76
C PHE A 385 17.07 19.44 6.19
N PHE A 386 16.22 19.61 7.20
CA PHE A 386 16.65 19.87 8.58
C PHE A 386 16.08 18.91 9.62
N ILE A 387 15.07 18.10 9.29
CA ILE A 387 14.48 17.13 10.24
C ILE A 387 14.81 15.71 9.80
N HIS A 388 14.29 15.27 8.66
CA HIS A 388 14.53 13.92 8.15
C HIS A 388 14.48 13.88 6.64
N MET A 389 15.63 13.64 6.01
CA MET A 389 15.70 13.33 4.59
C MET A 389 15.40 11.83 4.40
N PRO A 390 14.47 11.44 3.51
CA PRO A 390 14.25 10.02 3.22
C PRO A 390 15.54 9.31 2.78
N GLY A 391 15.91 8.22 3.44
CA GLY A 391 17.22 7.56 3.28
C GLY A 391 17.57 7.14 1.84
N TYR A 392 16.57 6.80 1.02
CA TYR A 392 16.77 6.45 -0.40
C TYR A 392 17.26 7.62 -1.28
N ILE A 393 17.29 8.85 -0.76
CA ILE A 393 17.83 10.02 -1.47
C ILE A 393 19.35 10.12 -1.28
N GLU A 394 19.85 9.75 -0.10
CA GLU A 394 21.28 9.83 0.25
C GLU A 394 22.08 8.63 -0.28
N SER A 395 21.40 7.49 -0.41
CA SER A 395 22.03 6.21 -0.69
C SER A 395 22.18 5.87 -2.17
N ASN A 396 22.96 4.82 -2.46
CA ASN A 396 23.09 4.22 -3.79
C ASN A 396 21.78 3.55 -4.27
N ALA A 397 20.67 3.63 -3.52
CA ALA A 397 19.35 3.13 -3.91
C ALA A 397 18.86 3.69 -5.26
N LYS A 398 19.27 4.91 -5.61
CA LYS A 398 19.00 5.47 -6.95
C LYS A 398 19.65 4.64 -8.06
N GLU A 399 20.86 4.14 -7.83
CA GLU A 399 21.61 3.33 -8.80
C GLU A 399 21.05 1.91 -8.91
N THR A 400 20.39 1.40 -7.88
CA THR A 400 19.73 0.08 -7.92
C THR A 400 18.36 0.11 -8.61
N ALA A 401 17.66 1.26 -8.54
CA ALA A 401 16.32 1.46 -9.09
C ALA A 401 16.32 2.00 -10.54
N LEU A 402 17.40 2.63 -11.01
CA LEU A 402 17.57 3.13 -12.37
C LEU A 402 18.54 2.26 -13.18
N GLY A 403 18.26 2.06 -14.46
CA GLY A 403 19.15 1.35 -15.38
C GLY A 403 18.49 0.19 -16.13
N ALA A 404 19.32 -0.59 -16.83
CA ALA A 404 18.87 -1.78 -17.54
C ALA A 404 18.36 -2.85 -16.55
N PRO A 405 17.39 -3.69 -16.96
CA PRO A 405 16.82 -4.69 -16.07
C PRO A 405 17.91 -5.68 -15.63
N SER A 406 18.21 -5.70 -14.34
CA SER A 406 19.23 -6.59 -13.78
C SER A 406 18.71 -8.02 -13.56
N LYS A 407 17.38 -8.22 -13.56
CA LYS A 407 16.72 -9.52 -13.36
C LYS A 407 15.52 -9.68 -14.28
N SER A 408 15.16 -10.92 -14.62
CA SER A 408 13.99 -11.23 -15.46
C SER A 408 12.68 -10.66 -14.91
N THR A 409 12.52 -10.64 -13.58
CA THR A 409 11.37 -10.04 -12.88
C THR A 409 11.28 -8.51 -13.01
N ARG A 410 12.31 -7.86 -13.57
CA ARG A 410 12.40 -6.40 -13.78
C ARG A 410 12.33 -6.01 -15.27
N ALA A 411 12.28 -6.99 -16.17
CA ALA A 411 12.26 -6.76 -17.62
C ALA A 411 10.87 -6.38 -18.19
N GLY A 412 9.84 -6.32 -17.33
CA GLY A 412 8.45 -6.13 -17.71
C GLY A 412 7.66 -7.44 -17.72
N LEU A 413 6.38 -7.35 -17.39
CA LEU A 413 5.44 -8.45 -17.57
C LEU A 413 5.03 -8.55 -19.03
N ASN A 414 4.83 -9.77 -19.52
CA ASN A 414 4.10 -9.95 -20.77
C ASN A 414 2.60 -9.62 -20.56
N PHE A 415 1.86 -9.45 -21.66
CA PHE A 415 0.46 -9.03 -21.59
C PHE A 415 -0.42 -10.05 -20.83
N GLU A 416 -0.16 -11.34 -20.98
CA GLU A 416 -0.88 -12.40 -20.27
C GLU A 416 -0.65 -12.32 -18.76
N GLN A 417 0.60 -12.18 -18.32
CA GLN A 417 0.97 -11.98 -16.91
C GLN A 417 0.30 -10.72 -16.35
N PHE A 418 0.33 -9.62 -17.10
CA PHE A 418 -0.35 -8.38 -16.70
C PHE A 418 -1.87 -8.55 -16.59
N LYS A 419 -2.48 -9.27 -17.54
CA LYS A 419 -3.91 -9.59 -17.53
C LYS A 419 -4.30 -10.38 -16.28
N TYR A 420 -3.50 -11.38 -15.88
CA TYR A 420 -3.73 -12.10 -14.64
C TYR A 420 -3.47 -11.24 -13.40
N ALA A 421 -2.45 -10.39 -13.42
CA ALA A 421 -2.15 -9.49 -12.30
C ALA A 421 -3.27 -8.46 -12.04
N VAL A 422 -3.84 -7.88 -13.10
CA VAL A 422 -4.95 -6.92 -12.99
C VAL A 422 -6.30 -7.61 -12.86
N GLY A 423 -6.43 -8.87 -13.24
CA GLY A 423 -7.71 -9.56 -13.39
C GLY A 423 -8.32 -9.30 -14.76
N GLU A 424 -8.54 -10.38 -15.51
CA GLU A 424 -8.86 -10.35 -16.93
C GLU A 424 -10.11 -9.52 -17.26
N ILE A 425 -11.22 -9.77 -16.56
CA ILE A 425 -12.46 -9.06 -16.83
C ILE A 425 -12.37 -7.58 -16.42
N ARG A 426 -11.65 -7.25 -15.33
CA ARG A 426 -11.40 -5.85 -14.94
C ARG A 426 -10.62 -5.11 -16.03
N LEU A 427 -9.57 -5.75 -16.55
CA LEU A 427 -8.75 -5.17 -17.62
C LEU A 427 -9.59 -4.95 -18.89
N ILE A 428 -10.33 -5.97 -19.35
CA ILE A 428 -11.16 -5.88 -20.57
C ILE A 428 -12.23 -4.80 -20.42
N LEU A 429 -13.02 -4.83 -19.34
CA LEU A 429 -14.05 -3.82 -19.09
C LEU A 429 -13.43 -2.43 -18.90
N GLY A 430 -12.26 -2.35 -18.28
CA GLY A 430 -11.54 -1.11 -18.10
C GLY A 430 -11.06 -0.50 -19.41
N ILE A 431 -10.55 -1.31 -20.35
CA ILE A 431 -10.20 -0.85 -21.69
C ILE A 431 -11.45 -0.36 -22.43
N ILE A 432 -12.56 -1.11 -22.40
CA ILE A 432 -13.84 -0.71 -23.00
C ILE A 432 -14.32 0.62 -22.40
N GLY A 433 -14.26 0.74 -21.07
CA GLY A 433 -14.65 1.96 -20.36
C GLY A 433 -13.76 3.16 -20.71
N GLY A 434 -12.45 2.97 -20.80
CA GLY A 434 -11.50 3.99 -21.24
C GLY A 434 -11.77 4.47 -22.66
N LEU A 435 -11.93 3.55 -23.61
CA LEU A 435 -12.30 3.87 -24.99
C LEU A 435 -13.65 4.58 -25.07
N PHE A 436 -14.64 4.15 -24.27
CA PHE A 436 -15.93 4.82 -24.19
C PHE A 436 -15.80 6.24 -23.62
N LEU A 437 -15.03 6.47 -22.56
CA LEU A 437 -14.82 7.82 -22.01
C LEU A 437 -14.13 8.74 -23.01
N ILE A 438 -13.08 8.25 -23.68
CA ILE A 438 -12.39 8.98 -24.75
C ILE A 438 -13.41 9.33 -25.85
N GLY A 439 -14.11 8.33 -26.40
CA GLY A 439 -15.08 8.55 -27.48
C GLY A 439 -16.24 9.45 -27.06
N TYR A 440 -16.77 9.28 -25.85
CA TYR A 440 -17.81 10.12 -25.28
C TYR A 440 -17.33 11.57 -25.18
N HIS A 441 -16.10 11.80 -24.70
CA HIS A 441 -15.55 13.13 -24.52
C HIS A 441 -15.10 13.81 -25.82
N PHE A 442 -14.66 13.06 -26.83
CA PHE A 442 -14.29 13.60 -28.14
C PHE A 442 -15.50 13.85 -29.05
N PHE A 443 -16.47 12.93 -29.10
CA PHE A 443 -17.52 12.95 -30.11
C PHE A 443 -18.90 13.36 -29.60
N ILE A 444 -19.21 13.14 -28.32
CA ILE A 444 -20.56 13.32 -27.77
C ILE A 444 -20.63 14.56 -26.87
N LYS A 445 -19.79 14.64 -25.84
CA LYS A 445 -19.78 15.74 -24.87
C LYS A 445 -18.83 16.83 -25.37
N LYS A 446 -19.36 17.81 -26.12
CA LYS A 446 -18.65 19.05 -26.48
C LYS A 446 -18.56 20.02 -25.28
N SER A 447 -18.08 19.54 -24.14
CA SER A 447 -17.93 20.38 -22.95
C SER A 447 -16.87 21.45 -23.22
N LYS A 448 -17.19 22.71 -22.87
CA LYS A 448 -16.24 23.83 -22.94
C LYS A 448 -15.38 23.96 -21.67
N ASP A 449 -15.51 23.04 -20.71
CA ASP A 449 -14.76 23.09 -19.46
C ASP A 449 -13.54 22.15 -19.48
N TYR A 450 -12.36 22.70 -19.21
CA TYR A 450 -11.11 21.94 -19.14
C TYR A 450 -11.11 20.96 -17.96
N ILE A 451 -11.93 21.20 -16.92
CA ILE A 451 -12.04 20.34 -15.73
C ILE A 451 -12.59 18.97 -16.13
N ASP A 452 -13.55 18.91 -17.06
CA ASP A 452 -14.07 17.64 -17.59
C ASP A 452 -12.97 16.84 -18.29
N SER A 453 -12.21 17.51 -19.17
CA SER A 453 -11.06 16.91 -19.85
C SER A 453 -10.04 16.40 -18.85
N LEU A 454 -9.62 17.24 -17.90
CA LEU A 454 -8.64 16.87 -16.87
C LEU A 454 -9.10 15.64 -16.09
N THR A 455 -10.39 15.55 -15.76
CA THR A 455 -10.95 14.41 -15.02
C THR A 455 -10.87 13.11 -15.82
N VAL A 456 -11.26 13.15 -17.10
CA VAL A 456 -11.18 11.97 -17.99
C VAL A 456 -9.73 11.53 -18.17
N PHE A 457 -8.82 12.48 -18.42
CA PHE A 457 -7.40 12.18 -18.59
C PHE A 457 -6.66 11.87 -17.28
N THR A 458 -7.24 12.19 -16.12
CA THR A 458 -6.75 11.70 -14.82
C THR A 458 -6.85 10.18 -14.76
N LEU A 459 -8.01 9.62 -15.13
CA LEU A 459 -8.20 8.16 -15.14
C LEU A 459 -7.35 7.46 -16.21
N ILE A 460 -7.33 8.03 -17.43
CA ILE A 460 -6.60 7.43 -18.56
C ILE A 460 -5.09 7.52 -18.33
N GLY A 461 -4.59 8.68 -17.91
CA GLY A 461 -3.17 8.89 -17.60
C GLY A 461 -2.71 7.96 -16.48
N TRP A 462 -3.52 7.80 -15.44
CA TRP A 462 -3.25 6.84 -14.36
C TRP A 462 -3.18 5.39 -14.88
N ALA A 463 -4.17 4.95 -15.65
CA ALA A 463 -4.18 3.59 -16.21
C ALA A 463 -3.00 3.32 -17.15
N ILE A 464 -2.70 4.25 -18.06
CA ILE A 464 -1.58 4.15 -19.01
C ILE A 464 -0.25 4.14 -18.28
N SER A 465 -0.06 5.03 -17.31
CA SER A 465 1.17 5.14 -16.54
C SER A 465 1.57 3.80 -15.92
N VAL A 466 0.68 3.21 -15.12
CA VAL A 466 0.98 1.96 -14.42
C VAL A 466 1.11 0.79 -15.40
N SER A 467 0.30 0.77 -16.47
CA SER A 467 0.39 -0.28 -17.50
C SER A 467 1.74 -0.26 -18.21
N LEU A 468 2.24 0.92 -18.59
CA LEU A 468 3.53 1.05 -19.27
C LEU A 468 4.71 0.73 -18.34
N LEU A 469 4.66 1.20 -17.09
CA LEU A 469 5.67 0.85 -16.09
C LEU A 469 5.71 -0.66 -15.79
N THR A 470 4.58 -1.35 -15.94
CA THR A 470 4.49 -2.79 -15.71
C THR A 470 4.92 -3.61 -16.93
N LEU A 471 4.47 -3.24 -18.13
CA LEU A 471 4.72 -3.99 -19.37
C LEU A 471 6.09 -3.68 -19.99
N LYS A 472 6.55 -2.43 -19.86
CA LYS A 472 7.76 -1.90 -20.50
C LYS A 472 8.55 -0.96 -19.57
N PRO A 473 8.95 -1.38 -18.35
CA PRO A 473 9.75 -0.54 -17.44
C PRO A 473 11.06 -0.02 -18.07
N GLN A 474 11.65 -0.77 -18.99
CA GLN A 474 12.86 -0.40 -19.73
C GLN A 474 12.71 0.85 -20.60
N TRP A 475 11.50 1.22 -21.02
CA TRP A 475 11.26 2.48 -21.76
C TRP A 475 11.53 3.72 -20.91
N PHE A 476 11.55 3.55 -19.60
CA PHE A 476 11.77 4.61 -18.63
C PHE A 476 13.10 4.44 -17.88
N TYR A 477 13.93 3.48 -18.28
CA TYR A 477 15.16 3.11 -17.56
C TYR A 477 14.93 2.77 -16.08
N ILE A 478 13.82 2.08 -15.79
CA ILE A 478 13.46 1.69 -14.42
C ILE A 478 13.78 0.21 -14.22
N ASN A 479 14.46 -0.08 -13.12
CA ASN A 479 14.90 -1.41 -12.72
C ASN A 479 14.16 -1.89 -11.46
N VAL A 480 12.82 -1.93 -11.53
CA VAL A 480 11.93 -2.27 -10.40
C VAL A 480 11.14 -3.55 -10.73
N PRO A 481 10.84 -4.42 -9.75
CA PRO A 481 10.03 -5.61 -9.99
C PRO A 481 8.65 -5.28 -10.57
N SER A 482 8.39 -5.74 -11.79
CA SER A 482 7.18 -5.37 -12.54
C SER A 482 5.91 -5.94 -11.90
N ASP A 483 6.00 -7.10 -11.24
CA ASP A 483 4.92 -7.64 -10.43
C ASP A 483 4.50 -6.68 -9.31
N ARG A 484 5.45 -6.00 -8.65
CA ARG A 484 5.16 -5.05 -7.57
C ARG A 484 4.46 -3.79 -8.09
N VAL A 485 4.81 -3.34 -9.31
CA VAL A 485 4.17 -2.20 -9.98
C VAL A 485 2.75 -2.54 -10.42
N SER A 486 2.51 -3.77 -10.89
CA SER A 486 1.21 -4.23 -11.38
C SER A 486 0.07 -4.05 -10.36
N HIS A 487 0.39 -4.09 -9.05
CA HIS A 487 -0.59 -3.88 -7.97
C HIS A 487 -1.33 -2.54 -8.05
N TYR A 488 -0.67 -1.50 -8.57
CA TYR A 488 -1.23 -0.16 -8.63
C TYR A 488 -2.18 0.03 -9.82
N ALA A 489 -2.26 -0.94 -10.74
CA ALA A 489 -3.12 -0.87 -11.90
C ALA A 489 -4.58 -1.19 -11.57
N ASN A 490 -4.84 -1.90 -10.47
CA ASN A 490 -6.20 -2.35 -10.12
C ASN A 490 -7.19 -1.19 -9.99
N PHE A 491 -6.85 -0.12 -9.27
CA PHE A 491 -7.77 0.98 -9.01
C PHE A 491 -8.20 1.80 -10.23
N PRO A 492 -7.30 2.25 -11.13
CA PRO A 492 -7.75 2.95 -12.33
C PRO A 492 -8.60 2.03 -13.21
N PHE A 493 -8.23 0.76 -13.34
CA PHE A 493 -9.03 -0.22 -14.10
C PHE A 493 -10.38 -0.54 -13.45
N LEU A 494 -10.51 -0.49 -12.11
CA LEU A 494 -11.80 -0.67 -11.42
C LEU A 494 -12.79 0.46 -11.73
N ILE A 495 -12.32 1.72 -11.70
CA ILE A 495 -13.15 2.88 -12.04
C ILE A 495 -13.55 2.81 -13.52
N LEU A 496 -12.59 2.53 -14.41
CA LEU A 496 -12.85 2.38 -15.83
C LEU A 496 -13.77 1.18 -16.14
N ALA A 497 -13.60 0.05 -15.47
CA ALA A 497 -14.44 -1.14 -15.65
C ALA A 497 -15.89 -0.88 -15.26
N SER A 498 -16.12 -0.04 -14.24
CA SER A 498 -17.46 0.41 -13.88
C SER A 498 -18.13 1.17 -15.03
N VAL A 499 -17.37 1.99 -15.76
CA VAL A 499 -17.84 2.69 -16.96
C VAL A 499 -18.05 1.73 -18.13
N GLY A 500 -17.14 0.78 -18.34
CA GLY A 500 -17.26 -0.23 -19.39
C GLY A 500 -18.49 -1.12 -19.21
N LEU A 501 -18.71 -1.61 -17.99
CA LEU A 501 -19.90 -2.39 -17.64
C LEU A 501 -21.18 -1.57 -17.86
N PHE A 502 -21.17 -0.30 -17.43
CA PHE A 502 -22.29 0.60 -17.71
C PHE A 502 -22.55 0.76 -19.21
N PHE A 503 -21.51 0.95 -20.02
CA PHE A 503 -21.63 1.08 -21.47
C PHE A 503 -22.27 -0.16 -22.09
N ILE A 504 -21.85 -1.35 -21.66
CA ILE A 504 -22.44 -2.63 -22.09
C ILE A 504 -23.91 -2.72 -21.69
N LEU A 505 -24.25 -2.42 -20.44
CA LEU A 505 -25.65 -2.42 -19.98
C LEU A 505 -26.51 -1.45 -20.78
N ARG A 506 -25.99 -0.27 -21.12
CA ARG A 506 -26.69 0.71 -21.97
C ARG A 506 -26.90 0.19 -23.38
N LEU A 507 -25.90 -0.47 -23.97
CA LEU A 507 -25.99 -1.09 -25.28
C LEU A 507 -27.10 -2.14 -25.29
N ILE A 508 -27.10 -3.02 -24.30
CA ILE A 508 -28.11 -4.06 -24.05
C ILE A 508 -29.53 -3.45 -23.94
N LEU A 509 -29.71 -2.42 -23.10
CA LEU A 509 -31.01 -1.75 -22.94
C LEU A 509 -31.49 -1.08 -24.23
N LYS A 510 -30.57 -0.48 -25.00
CA LYS A 510 -30.91 0.15 -26.29
C LYS A 510 -31.34 -0.90 -27.33
N LEU A 511 -30.70 -2.07 -27.36
CA LEU A 511 -31.09 -3.17 -28.23
C LEU A 511 -32.48 -3.72 -27.86
N ASN A 512 -32.80 -3.80 -26.57
CA ASN A 512 -34.15 -4.14 -26.08
C ASN A 512 -35.22 -3.14 -26.57
N SER A 513 -34.94 -1.84 -26.42
CA SER A 513 -35.88 -0.78 -26.82
C SER A 513 -36.16 -0.75 -28.32
N ARG A 514 -35.24 -1.28 -29.13
CA ARG A 514 -35.39 -1.44 -30.58
C ARG A 514 -36.02 -2.79 -30.98
N GLN A 515 -36.45 -3.59 -30.00
CA GLN A 515 -36.96 -4.96 -30.18
C GLN A 515 -36.02 -5.92 -30.93
N ILE A 516 -34.71 -5.61 -30.99
CA ILE A 516 -33.72 -6.44 -31.68
C ILE A 516 -33.44 -7.73 -30.89
N LEU A 517 -33.54 -7.68 -29.56
CA LEU A 517 -33.35 -8.80 -28.65
C LEU A 517 -34.58 -8.98 -27.78
N THR A 518 -35.03 -10.22 -27.56
CA THR A 518 -36.13 -10.51 -26.64
C THR A 518 -35.67 -10.34 -25.18
N THR A 519 -36.59 -9.94 -24.30
CA THR A 519 -36.32 -9.80 -22.85
C THR A 519 -35.70 -11.05 -22.22
N ARG A 520 -36.08 -12.25 -22.71
CA ARG A 520 -35.51 -13.52 -22.25
C ARG A 520 -34.02 -13.65 -22.59
N VAL A 521 -33.63 -13.32 -23.82
CA VAL A 521 -32.21 -13.34 -24.24
C VAL A 521 -31.40 -12.32 -23.46
N LEU A 522 -31.96 -11.16 -23.16
CA LEU A 522 -31.28 -10.12 -22.38
C LEU A 522 -31.06 -10.53 -20.92
N ILE A 523 -32.04 -11.18 -20.29
CA ILE A 523 -31.89 -11.75 -18.95
C ILE A 523 -30.82 -12.84 -18.97
N ILE A 524 -30.80 -13.71 -19.99
CA ILE A 524 -29.77 -14.75 -20.13
C ILE A 524 -28.38 -14.12 -20.27
N LEU A 525 -28.21 -13.13 -21.14
CA LEU A 525 -26.92 -12.44 -21.34
C LEU A 525 -26.46 -11.69 -20.09
N PHE A 526 -27.37 -11.04 -19.37
CA PHE A 526 -27.08 -10.38 -18.11
C PHE A 526 -26.67 -11.40 -17.03
N SER A 527 -27.45 -12.47 -16.87
CA SER A 527 -27.17 -13.53 -15.89
C SER A 527 -25.85 -14.24 -16.21
N LEU A 528 -25.55 -14.51 -17.48
CA LEU A 528 -24.29 -15.11 -17.90
C LEU A 528 -23.12 -14.16 -17.64
N SER A 529 -23.26 -12.87 -17.98
CA SER A 529 -22.24 -11.86 -17.67
C SER A 529 -21.99 -11.73 -16.16
N PHE A 530 -23.07 -11.73 -15.36
CA PHE A 530 -22.99 -11.67 -13.90
C PHE A 530 -22.35 -12.93 -13.30
N LEU A 531 -22.71 -14.11 -13.80
CA LEU A 531 -22.12 -15.39 -13.39
C LEU A 531 -20.65 -15.45 -13.74
N THR A 532 -20.24 -15.04 -14.95
CA THR A 532 -18.83 -14.99 -15.36
C THR A 532 -18.03 -14.00 -14.50
N LEU A 533 -18.59 -12.80 -14.25
CA LEU A 533 -17.98 -11.81 -13.35
C LEU A 533 -17.79 -12.37 -11.93
N SER A 534 -18.82 -13.05 -11.40
CA SER A 534 -18.79 -13.62 -10.06
C SER A 534 -17.83 -14.81 -9.98
N PHE A 535 -17.89 -15.74 -10.93
CA PHE A 535 -17.04 -16.92 -10.98
C PHE A 535 -15.56 -16.55 -11.06
N GLN A 536 -15.20 -15.63 -11.96
CA GLN A 536 -13.81 -15.17 -12.07
C GLN A 536 -13.35 -14.46 -10.80
N GLY A 537 -14.20 -13.60 -10.23
CA GLY A 537 -13.93 -12.94 -8.96
C GLY A 537 -13.65 -13.92 -7.82
N PHE A 538 -14.49 -14.95 -7.66
CA PHE A 538 -14.29 -16.00 -6.66
C PHE A 538 -13.10 -16.92 -6.97
N TYR A 539 -12.84 -17.21 -8.23
CA TYR A 539 -11.69 -17.99 -8.66
C TYR A 539 -10.37 -17.28 -8.30
N ASP A 540 -10.26 -15.99 -8.64
CA ASP A 540 -9.10 -15.17 -8.30
C ASP A 540 -8.92 -15.09 -6.78
N ASN A 541 -10.01 -14.98 -6.02
CA ASN A 541 -9.95 -15.02 -4.56
C ASN A 541 -9.44 -16.39 -4.06
N ASN A 542 -9.96 -17.51 -4.59
CA ASN A 542 -9.58 -18.87 -4.14
C ASN A 542 -8.09 -19.16 -4.36
N GLN A 543 -7.52 -18.69 -5.46
CA GLN A 543 -6.08 -18.82 -5.74
C GLN A 543 -5.17 -18.09 -4.74
N SER A 544 -5.74 -17.23 -3.87
CA SER A 544 -4.99 -16.49 -2.85
C SER A 544 -4.99 -17.14 -1.47
N LEU A 545 -5.73 -18.24 -1.27
CA LEU A 545 -5.78 -18.94 0.02
C LEU A 545 -4.44 -19.63 0.32
N SER A 546 -3.90 -19.41 1.51
CA SER A 546 -2.75 -20.16 2.00
C SER A 546 -3.16 -21.56 2.42
N ASP A 547 -2.35 -22.57 2.09
CA ASP A 547 -2.58 -23.93 2.58
C ASP A 547 -2.52 -23.98 4.11
N ASN A 548 -3.51 -24.61 4.75
CA ASN A 548 -3.62 -24.76 6.20
C ASN A 548 -2.35 -25.34 6.86
N GLU A 549 -1.60 -26.14 6.10
CA GLU A 549 -0.32 -26.72 6.50
C GLU A 549 0.74 -25.64 6.83
N LYS A 550 0.70 -24.49 6.16
CA LYS A 550 1.66 -23.40 6.34
C LYS A 550 1.61 -22.78 7.73
N ASN A 551 0.40 -22.62 8.30
CA ASN A 551 0.22 -22.05 9.64
C ASN A 551 0.69 -23.01 10.74
N GLN A 552 0.44 -24.30 10.58
CA GLN A 552 0.93 -25.31 11.53
C GLN A 552 2.47 -25.34 11.54
N ARG A 553 3.11 -25.27 10.38
CA ARG A 553 4.56 -25.13 10.27
C ARG A 553 5.07 -23.82 10.89
N ALA A 554 4.37 -22.70 10.68
CA ALA A 554 4.73 -21.42 11.28
C ALA A 554 4.65 -21.43 12.82
N LEU A 555 3.64 -22.10 13.40
CA LEU A 555 3.56 -22.31 14.84
C LEU A 555 4.75 -23.10 15.38
N GLN A 556 5.19 -24.14 14.66
CA GLN A 556 6.40 -24.89 15.03
C GLN A 556 7.64 -23.99 15.00
N THR A 557 7.78 -23.12 13.99
CA THR A 557 8.85 -22.11 13.94
C THR A 557 8.83 -21.19 15.16
N TYR A 558 7.65 -20.73 15.58
CA TYR A 558 7.51 -19.83 16.74
C TYR A 558 7.87 -20.53 18.05
N HIS A 559 7.34 -21.73 18.30
CA HIS A 559 7.68 -22.50 19.49
C HIS A 559 9.16 -22.84 19.56
N LEU A 560 9.76 -23.20 18.43
CA LEU A 560 11.18 -23.45 18.32
C LEU A 560 12.00 -22.19 18.61
N SER A 561 11.58 -21.04 18.09
CA SER A 561 12.26 -19.75 18.31
C SER A 561 12.19 -19.32 19.77
N ASP A 562 11.05 -19.51 20.41
CA ASP A 562 10.82 -19.22 21.84
C ASP A 562 11.75 -20.09 22.70
N PHE A 563 11.75 -21.41 22.45
CA PHE A 563 12.66 -22.36 23.11
C PHE A 563 14.14 -21.96 22.96
N LEU A 564 14.55 -21.56 21.76
CA LEU A 564 15.93 -21.19 21.49
C LEU A 564 16.28 -19.83 22.14
N ALA A 565 15.35 -18.87 22.14
CA ALA A 565 15.54 -17.58 22.79
C ALA A 565 15.73 -17.73 24.31
N ASP A 566 14.90 -18.53 24.97
CA ASP A 566 15.03 -18.85 26.40
C ASP A 566 16.40 -19.48 26.72
N ARG A 567 16.86 -20.39 25.86
CA ARG A 567 18.15 -21.05 26.01
C ARG A 567 19.32 -20.07 25.87
N LEU A 568 19.26 -19.16 24.90
CA LEU A 568 20.27 -18.11 24.75
C LEU A 568 20.33 -17.19 25.96
N ILE A 569 19.18 -16.76 26.50
CA ILE A 569 19.13 -15.92 27.70
C ILE A 569 19.76 -16.63 28.91
N SER A 570 19.53 -17.95 29.04
CA SER A 570 20.06 -18.74 30.15
C SER A 570 21.56 -19.03 30.08
N ALA A 571 22.21 -18.81 28.93
CA ALA A 571 23.64 -19.04 28.76
C ALA A 571 24.43 -17.77 29.15
N GLU A 572 25.27 -17.85 30.19
CA GLU A 572 26.06 -16.73 30.76
C GLU A 572 27.04 -16.02 29.79
N ASN A 573 27.22 -16.49 28.55
CA ASN A 573 28.13 -15.94 27.52
C ASN A 573 27.44 -15.63 26.17
N SER A 574 26.15 -15.28 26.19
CA SER A 574 25.25 -15.25 25.03
C SER A 574 25.41 -14.11 24.02
N THR A 575 26.37 -13.20 24.20
CA THR A 575 26.58 -12.07 23.27
C THR A 575 27.35 -12.43 22.00
N SER A 576 27.87 -13.65 21.86
CA SER A 576 28.69 -14.05 20.70
C SER A 576 28.19 -15.28 19.92
N THR A 577 27.04 -15.86 20.29
CA THR A 577 26.58 -17.12 19.71
C THR A 577 25.65 -16.88 18.53
N ASN A 578 26.07 -17.26 17.32
CA ASN A 578 25.23 -17.10 16.14
C ASN A 578 24.33 -18.32 15.87
N ILE A 579 23.16 -18.05 15.31
CA ILE A 579 22.21 -19.07 14.86
C ILE A 579 22.18 -19.05 13.33
N LEU A 580 22.21 -20.23 12.73
CA LEU A 580 21.99 -20.44 11.31
C LEU A 580 20.63 -21.12 11.08
N LYS A 581 19.84 -20.60 10.14
CA LYS A 581 18.57 -21.20 9.72
C LYS A 581 18.51 -21.40 8.22
N ASP A 582 17.64 -22.29 7.77
CA ASP A 582 17.35 -22.46 6.35
C ASP A 582 16.10 -21.71 5.87
N HIS A 583 16.27 -20.77 4.94
CA HIS A 583 15.13 -20.03 4.35
C HIS A 583 14.30 -20.86 3.37
N ASN A 584 14.85 -21.97 2.84
CA ASN A 584 14.19 -22.73 1.77
C ASN A 584 13.01 -23.57 2.29
N TYR A 585 13.16 -24.18 3.46
CA TYR A 585 12.20 -25.16 3.96
C TYR A 585 11.46 -24.72 5.24
N ILE A 586 11.90 -23.64 5.90
CA ILE A 586 11.27 -23.15 7.14
C ILE A 586 10.15 -22.15 6.82
N SER A 587 8.93 -22.45 7.29
CA SER A 587 7.79 -21.52 7.18
C SER A 587 7.90 -20.38 8.20
N ALA A 588 7.57 -19.15 7.79
CA ALA A 588 7.60 -17.95 8.64
C ALA A 588 8.96 -17.68 9.31
N ASP A 589 10.06 -18.13 8.71
CA ASP A 589 11.42 -18.03 9.23
C ASP A 589 11.87 -16.58 9.54
N ALA A 590 11.37 -15.60 8.78
CA ALA A 590 11.65 -14.20 9.04
C ALA A 590 11.09 -13.72 10.39
N TRP A 591 10.09 -14.40 10.96
CA TRP A 591 9.52 -14.00 12.25
C TRP A 591 10.39 -14.40 13.43
N MET A 592 11.33 -15.33 13.24
CA MET A 592 12.28 -15.76 14.28
C MET A 592 13.04 -14.57 14.87
N LYS A 593 13.37 -13.56 14.05
CA LYS A 593 14.09 -12.36 14.47
C LYS A 593 13.38 -11.56 15.58
N LEU A 594 12.04 -11.62 15.66
CA LEU A 594 11.27 -10.93 16.69
C LEU A 594 11.46 -11.55 18.08
N PHE A 595 11.90 -12.80 18.17
CA PHE A 595 12.19 -13.47 19.44
C PHE A 595 13.57 -13.05 19.97
N PHE A 596 14.55 -12.88 19.08
CA PHE A 596 15.93 -12.59 19.47
C PHE A 596 16.23 -11.10 19.59
N MET A 597 15.62 -10.25 18.77
CA MET A 597 15.83 -8.78 18.75
C MET A 597 17.31 -8.36 18.71
N GLN A 598 18.16 -9.07 17.95
CA GLN A 598 19.59 -8.79 17.84
C GLN A 598 19.95 -7.95 16.61
N ASP A 599 19.62 -8.47 15.41
CA ASP A 599 19.92 -7.84 14.12
C ASP A 599 18.83 -8.24 13.10
N PRO A 600 18.48 -7.39 12.11
CA PRO A 600 17.46 -7.72 11.12
C PRO A 600 17.77 -8.96 10.28
N ASN A 601 19.04 -9.33 10.09
CA ASN A 601 19.49 -10.55 9.41
C ASN A 601 19.77 -11.70 10.37
N PHE A 602 19.57 -11.52 11.68
CA PHE A 602 19.66 -12.60 12.67
C PHE A 602 18.29 -13.32 12.81
N PRO A 603 18.25 -14.66 12.84
CA PRO A 603 19.35 -15.61 12.61
C PRO A 603 19.90 -15.56 11.18
N LEU A 604 21.21 -15.82 11.04
CA LEU A 604 21.87 -15.99 9.74
C LEU A 604 21.11 -17.02 8.92
N SER A 605 21.03 -16.82 7.60
CA SER A 605 20.12 -17.62 6.78
C SER A 605 20.80 -18.17 5.53
N ARG A 606 20.66 -19.48 5.31
CA ARG A 606 20.84 -20.07 3.97
C ARG A 606 19.74 -19.49 3.07
N GLY A 607 20.15 -18.78 2.02
CA GLY A 607 19.24 -18.14 1.08
C GLY A 607 18.67 -19.14 0.06
N TYR A 608 17.82 -18.65 -0.85
CA TYR A 608 17.39 -19.46 -1.99
C TYR A 608 18.57 -19.89 -2.84
N PHE A 609 18.61 -21.16 -3.28
CA PHE A 609 19.73 -21.72 -4.06
C PHE A 609 20.15 -20.84 -5.25
N LYS A 610 19.17 -20.31 -5.98
CA LYS A 610 19.39 -19.35 -7.09
C LYS A 610 20.19 -18.09 -6.74
N ARG A 611 20.32 -17.71 -5.46
CA ARG A 611 21.12 -16.55 -5.02
C ARG A 611 22.62 -16.86 -4.99
N TYR A 612 22.99 -18.12 -4.76
CA TYR A 612 24.38 -18.57 -4.81
C TYR A 612 24.86 -18.73 -6.26
N GLU A 613 23.93 -18.92 -7.19
CA GLU A 613 24.17 -19.04 -8.63
C GLU A 613 24.08 -17.70 -9.38
N ASP A 614 23.77 -16.58 -8.70
CA ASP A 614 23.56 -15.27 -9.34
C ASP A 614 24.91 -14.71 -9.83
N PRO A 615 25.15 -14.61 -11.15
CA PRO A 615 26.43 -14.17 -11.68
C PRO A 615 26.67 -12.65 -11.50
N THR A 616 25.63 -11.88 -11.17
CA THR A 616 25.70 -10.42 -11.05
C THR A 616 25.89 -9.93 -9.63
N LYS A 617 25.42 -10.69 -8.63
CA LYS A 617 25.63 -10.43 -7.21
C LYS A 617 25.70 -11.78 -6.47
N PRO A 618 26.81 -12.52 -6.61
CA PRO A 618 26.94 -13.84 -5.99
C PRO A 618 26.89 -13.70 -4.47
N ARG A 619 26.06 -14.53 -3.83
CA ARG A 619 26.03 -14.62 -2.36
C ARG A 619 27.25 -15.42 -1.88
N GLU A 620 27.76 -15.08 -0.70
CA GLU A 620 28.71 -15.92 0.04
C GLU A 620 28.22 -17.38 0.13
N MET A 621 29.13 -18.35 0.19
CA MET A 621 28.78 -19.78 0.15
C MET A 621 28.76 -20.45 1.54
N CYS A 622 29.16 -19.75 2.59
CA CYS A 622 29.26 -20.30 3.94
C CYS A 622 27.93 -20.80 4.46
N THR A 623 26.86 -20.01 4.34
CA THR A 623 25.53 -20.45 4.81
C THR A 623 25.00 -21.66 4.04
N LEU A 624 25.44 -21.86 2.79
CA LEU A 624 25.12 -23.06 2.02
C LEU A 624 25.93 -24.26 2.53
N TRP A 625 27.25 -24.13 2.63
CA TRP A 625 28.12 -25.24 3.05
C TRP A 625 27.87 -25.71 4.47
N MET A 626 27.62 -24.77 5.41
CA MET A 626 27.30 -25.12 6.79
C MET A 626 26.04 -25.98 6.92
N ILE A 627 25.07 -25.84 6.01
CA ILE A 627 23.86 -26.68 6.01
C ILE A 627 24.04 -27.92 5.16
N SER A 628 24.51 -27.77 3.91
CA SER A 628 24.50 -28.84 2.89
C SER A 628 25.67 -29.83 3.00
N GLU A 629 26.80 -29.42 3.58
CA GLU A 629 28.01 -30.24 3.73
C GLU A 629 28.71 -29.93 5.07
N PRO A 630 28.05 -30.14 6.22
CA PRO A 630 28.51 -29.64 7.52
C PRO A 630 29.83 -30.26 8.01
N THR A 631 30.26 -31.40 7.44
CA THR A 631 31.53 -32.08 7.76
C THR A 631 32.70 -31.64 6.87
N SER A 632 32.47 -30.75 5.90
CA SER A 632 33.52 -30.29 4.99
C SER A 632 34.48 -29.30 5.68
N GLU A 633 35.73 -29.24 5.21
CA GLU A 633 36.72 -28.26 5.70
C GLU A 633 36.25 -26.81 5.46
N ARG A 634 35.50 -26.58 4.38
CA ARG A 634 34.91 -25.27 4.08
C ARG A 634 33.84 -24.90 5.11
N ALA A 635 32.94 -25.84 5.44
CA ALA A 635 31.94 -25.62 6.48
C ALA A 635 32.61 -25.39 7.85
N ALA A 636 33.66 -26.14 8.20
CA ALA A 636 34.40 -25.95 9.44
C ALA A 636 34.95 -24.52 9.58
N ARG A 637 35.57 -23.98 8.52
CA ARG A 637 36.02 -22.58 8.47
C ARG A 637 34.88 -21.58 8.62
N CYS A 638 33.74 -21.86 7.99
CA CYS A 638 32.56 -21.01 8.13
C CYS A 638 32.01 -21.02 9.55
N PHE A 639 31.93 -22.17 10.22
CA PHE A 639 31.50 -22.26 11.62
C PHE A 639 32.45 -21.51 12.56
N GLU A 640 33.76 -21.58 12.31
CA GLU A 640 34.76 -20.85 13.08
C GLU A 640 34.66 -19.34 12.86
N GLY A 641 34.63 -18.88 11.60
CA GLY A 641 34.59 -17.45 11.27
C GLY A 641 33.27 -16.77 11.61
N THR A 642 32.15 -17.48 11.54
CA THR A 642 30.81 -16.93 11.87
C THR A 642 30.40 -17.15 13.31
N GLY A 643 31.05 -18.03 14.07
CA GLY A 643 30.66 -18.35 15.45
C GLY A 643 29.26 -18.98 15.56
N VAL A 644 28.80 -19.67 14.51
CA VAL A 644 27.49 -20.35 14.53
C VAL A 644 27.55 -21.56 15.46
N GLU A 645 26.71 -21.54 16.50
CA GLU A 645 26.59 -22.63 17.48
C GLU A 645 25.30 -23.43 17.33
N TYR A 646 24.23 -22.82 16.82
CA TYR A 646 22.93 -23.46 16.67
C TYR A 646 22.47 -23.44 15.22
N ILE A 647 21.90 -24.56 14.78
CA ILE A 647 21.43 -24.76 13.42
C ILE A 647 19.97 -25.19 13.46
N VAL A 648 19.13 -24.45 12.75
CA VAL A 648 17.69 -24.72 12.61
C VAL A 648 17.41 -25.14 11.18
N VAL A 649 16.90 -26.36 11.02
CA VAL A 649 16.66 -26.98 9.71
C VAL A 649 15.37 -27.77 9.69
N ASP A 650 14.87 -28.05 8.48
CA ASP A 650 13.78 -29.00 8.31
C ASP A 650 14.22 -30.41 8.76
N THR A 651 13.41 -31.05 9.59
CA THR A 651 13.71 -32.36 10.20
C THR A 651 13.95 -33.45 9.15
N THR A 652 13.23 -33.40 8.04
CA THR A 652 13.22 -34.45 7.02
C THR A 652 14.20 -34.18 5.88
N VAL A 653 14.40 -32.91 5.52
CA VAL A 653 15.20 -32.53 4.35
C VAL A 653 16.68 -32.39 4.69
N ASP A 654 17.03 -31.49 5.60
CA ASP A 654 18.44 -31.23 5.96
C ASP A 654 18.83 -31.83 7.32
N GLY A 655 17.86 -32.15 8.19
CA GLY A 655 18.09 -32.81 9.48
C GLY A 655 19.00 -34.05 9.42
N PRO A 656 18.86 -34.97 8.43
CA PRO A 656 19.72 -36.15 8.34
C PRO A 656 21.23 -35.86 8.22
N GLN A 657 21.60 -34.69 7.71
CA GLN A 657 23.01 -34.28 7.54
C GLN A 657 23.70 -34.02 8.89
N PHE A 658 22.92 -33.70 9.92
CA PHE A 658 23.41 -33.40 11.27
C PHE A 658 23.24 -34.56 12.25
N VAL A 659 22.24 -35.43 12.05
CA VAL A 659 21.98 -36.57 12.95
C VAL A 659 23.18 -37.51 13.08
N ASN A 660 23.94 -37.69 11.99
CA ASN A 660 25.11 -38.57 11.96
C ASN A 660 26.43 -37.83 12.20
N ASN A 661 26.40 -36.52 12.45
CA ASN A 661 27.60 -35.72 12.62
C ASN A 661 27.97 -35.63 14.11
N PRO A 662 29.15 -36.15 14.54
CA PRO A 662 29.54 -36.17 15.95
C PRO A 662 29.85 -34.78 16.53
N ASP A 663 29.92 -33.74 15.71
CA ASP A 663 30.14 -32.36 16.16
C ASP A 663 28.83 -31.63 16.50
N PHE A 664 27.67 -32.28 16.39
CA PHE A 664 26.36 -31.68 16.66
C PHE A 664 25.43 -32.58 17.48
N ASP A 665 24.82 -31.99 18.50
CA ASP A 665 23.79 -32.61 19.32
C ASP A 665 22.40 -32.10 18.93
N LYS A 666 21.46 -33.01 18.67
CA LYS A 666 20.05 -32.64 18.46
C LYS A 666 19.41 -32.28 19.80
N ILE A 667 19.05 -31.01 19.96
CA ILE A 667 18.52 -30.49 21.23
C ILE A 667 17.01 -30.19 21.20
N TYR A 668 16.41 -30.19 20.01
CA TYR A 668 14.99 -30.00 19.80
C TYR A 668 14.56 -30.73 18.52
N GLU A 669 13.36 -31.30 18.53
CA GLU A 669 12.75 -31.94 17.37
C GLU A 669 11.24 -31.75 17.40
N SER A 670 10.69 -31.44 16.23
CA SER A 670 9.27 -31.39 15.94
C SER A 670 9.03 -32.10 14.60
N PRO A 671 7.77 -32.33 14.17
CA PRO A 671 7.51 -33.01 12.90
C PRO A 671 8.12 -32.32 11.66
N SER A 672 8.34 -31.01 11.69
CA SER A 672 8.90 -30.27 10.55
C SER A 672 10.25 -29.60 10.81
N LEU A 673 10.64 -29.34 12.07
CA LEU A 673 11.87 -28.61 12.39
C LEU A 673 12.67 -29.27 13.50
N SER A 674 13.99 -29.23 13.35
CA SER A 674 14.96 -29.68 14.36
C SER A 674 15.99 -28.58 14.65
N ILE A 675 16.46 -28.54 15.91
CA ILE A 675 17.62 -27.72 16.30
C ILE A 675 18.79 -28.64 16.63
N PHE A 676 19.93 -28.33 16.02
CA PHE A 676 21.22 -28.93 16.34
C PHE A 676 22.11 -27.88 17.00
N ALA A 677 22.76 -28.24 18.12
CA ALA A 677 23.74 -27.43 18.80
C ALA A 677 25.13 -28.03 18.59
N LYS A 678 26.14 -27.21 18.34
CA LYS A 678 27.52 -27.67 18.23
C LYS A 678 27.96 -28.31 19.55
N SER A 679 28.47 -29.53 19.50
CA SER A 679 28.92 -30.27 20.68
C SER A 679 30.12 -29.58 21.31
N LYS A 680 30.05 -29.30 22.62
CA LYS A 680 31.20 -28.81 23.38
C LYS A 680 32.13 -30.00 23.64
N LYS A 681 33.25 -30.05 22.92
CA LYS A 681 34.35 -31.00 23.19
C LYS A 681 35.20 -30.52 24.34
#